data_AF-A0A1X0P7U9-F1
#
_entry.id   AF-A0A1X0P7U9-F1
#
_cell.length_a   1.000
_cell.length_b   1.000
_cell.length_c   1.000
_cell.angle_alpha   90.00
_cell.angle_beta   90.00
_cell.angle_gamma   90.00
#
_symmetry.space_group_name_H-M   'P 1'
#
loop_
_entity.id
_entity.type
_entity.pdbx_description
1 polymer ?
#
loop_
_entity_poly.entity_id
_entity_poly.type
_entity_poly.pdbx_seq_one_letter_code
_entity_poly.pdbx_strand_id
1 'polypeptide(L)'
;MSHTSYQEEKGVNPSQLDLPQNSLPLQWWYFNAHLKDVKSGREFSFFTSFFRQSKDIESLEKKEFLDACTSALIDVGEEKYYADSLLDHRAASIIRESLKSFKDREDGDFYTRDVVLDMVEKGRFPRPDRVMTKPAVVTQDTLKINYDDQCKVEGEGEDAQRKYTVYHHNPYYDISVDLQFSAHDMPILHGENGYVNEMFYYYIPNMDVKGTVKIGNIITEVVGDGWYDREYGGSFDEKGRKALDGWTWFSLRLSDNSFFSMFLIIDSETKKMKEFIGVFTCNGERRICRDILLNETERWTSLVSFLEYPVKFHLEVPSIDLILDIRVPFNHQEVPTLIANGGFYEGRVIGQGKREGKSITMVGFYEQKNCDNNGDVSVLLKNVGRFVRKTLAELYPLEATDEWIAKNVLGRYCTGTGVDSKIICDSLFRPIRSIIDRGGKAWRSLVLVSGCNALSRNYFDCSKYIAIAELLHVGSLVIDDIQDESTVRRGGETVHIKYGVPIAINSGTACYFTAVTLADVKSLNPEKANRIYELYFDVMKAGHAGQGLDIFGLDYLMPEVVKTGNAQPLCDALKAIHTYKTGAAAAAMCKVACILCDANEEVTTAMENFGLSLGLAFQIVDDALNVRGFEGDLKEAGEDIRDGKITYPVAKAMERLEASQRNRIWIILQERTSDCQKIQEVVDLLNSVNAIDDCLKEAKEIVDQRWEVLDGLIEDSFPKIMMKSFCSFLTKRKY
;
A
#
# COMPACT_ATOMS: atom_id res chain seq x y z
N MET A 1 41.34 -20.44 12.97
CA MET A 1 41.57 -19.29 13.89
C MET A 1 40.42 -18.35 13.69
N SER A 2 39.64 -18.09 14.73
CA SER A 2 38.43 -17.29 14.62
C SER A 2 38.79 -15.84 14.24
N HIS A 3 38.11 -15.30 13.22
CA HIS A 3 38.25 -13.91 12.78
C HIS A 3 38.08 -12.89 13.93
N THR A 4 37.43 -13.29 15.02
CA THR A 4 37.26 -12.52 16.25
C THR A 4 38.55 -12.09 16.94
N SER A 5 39.64 -12.88 16.87
CA SER A 5 40.89 -12.53 17.58
C SER A 5 41.80 -11.55 16.83
N TYR A 6 41.56 -11.30 15.53
CA TYR A 6 42.46 -10.49 14.70
C TYR A 6 42.04 -9.01 14.62
N GLN A 7 40.79 -8.68 14.95
CA GLN A 7 40.23 -7.33 14.81
C GLN A 7 40.23 -6.51 16.11
N GLU A 8 40.24 -7.15 17.29
CA GLU A 8 40.31 -6.42 18.58
C GLU A 8 41.66 -5.74 18.81
N GLU A 9 42.76 -6.23 18.23
CA GLU A 9 44.11 -5.70 18.47
C GLU A 9 44.59 -4.62 17.45
N LYS A 10 43.90 -4.38 16.32
CA LYS A 10 44.42 -3.53 15.22
C LYS A 10 43.53 -2.38 14.73
N GLY A 11 42.30 -2.23 15.24
CA GLY A 11 41.37 -1.20 14.76
C GLY A 11 40.76 -1.52 13.38
N VAL A 12 39.68 -0.82 13.04
CA VAL A 12 38.98 -0.98 11.75
C VAL A 12 39.80 -0.29 10.67
N ASN A 13 40.20 -1.03 9.63
CA ASN A 13 40.88 -0.47 8.45
C ASN A 13 39.96 -0.50 7.22
N PRO A 14 39.31 0.63 6.87
CA PRO A 14 38.35 0.67 5.76
C PRO A 14 38.96 0.34 4.40
N SER A 15 40.25 0.59 4.18
CA SER A 15 40.88 0.29 2.87
C SER A 15 40.91 -1.20 2.54
N GLN A 16 40.82 -2.06 3.57
CA GLN A 16 40.73 -3.50 3.44
C GLN A 16 39.31 -4.02 3.60
N LEU A 17 38.54 -3.48 4.56
CA LEU A 17 37.23 -4.01 4.93
C LEU A 17 36.10 -3.56 3.98
N ASP A 18 36.31 -2.47 3.25
CA ASP A 18 35.41 -2.06 2.18
C ASP A 18 35.55 -2.92 0.92
N LEU A 19 36.63 -3.69 0.77
CA LEU A 19 36.84 -4.45 -0.45
C LEU A 19 35.73 -5.51 -0.62
N PRO A 20 35.18 -5.68 -1.83
CA PRO A 20 34.22 -6.75 -2.10
C PRO A 20 34.86 -8.12 -1.91
N GLN A 21 34.32 -8.94 -0.99
CA GLN A 21 34.90 -10.26 -0.67
C GLN A 21 33.98 -11.39 -1.11
N ASN A 22 34.51 -12.34 -1.88
CA ASN A 22 33.70 -13.48 -2.31
C ASN A 22 33.38 -14.45 -1.16
N SER A 23 34.16 -14.47 -0.08
CA SER A 23 33.91 -15.33 1.08
C SER A 23 32.62 -14.94 1.82
N LEU A 24 32.25 -13.67 1.81
CA LEU A 24 31.14 -13.11 2.58
C LEU A 24 29.78 -13.33 1.89
N PRO A 25 28.77 -13.89 2.58
CA PRO A 25 27.48 -14.20 1.96
C PRO A 25 26.61 -12.97 1.71
N LEU A 26 26.69 -11.94 2.54
CA LEU A 26 25.91 -10.71 2.44
C LEU A 26 26.82 -9.50 2.68
N GLN A 27 26.71 -8.47 1.83
CA GLN A 27 27.56 -7.28 1.88
C GLN A 27 26.81 -6.03 1.40
N TRP A 28 26.87 -4.97 2.21
CA TRP A 28 26.28 -3.65 1.96
C TRP A 28 27.35 -2.55 2.03
N TRP A 29 27.25 -1.59 1.11
CA TRP A 29 27.94 -0.31 1.14
C TRP A 29 26.89 0.79 1.08
N TYR A 30 26.76 1.55 2.16
CA TYR A 30 25.72 2.54 2.32
C TYR A 30 26.31 3.95 2.36
N PHE A 31 25.73 4.86 1.59
CA PHE A 31 26.13 6.25 1.58
C PHE A 31 24.92 7.12 1.82
N ASN A 32 25.05 8.05 2.75
CA ASN A 32 23.98 8.95 3.16
C ASN A 32 24.47 10.39 3.14
N ALA A 33 23.71 11.30 2.56
CA ALA A 33 24.06 12.70 2.47
C ALA A 33 22.86 13.64 2.68
N HIS A 34 23.12 14.75 3.35
CA HIS A 34 22.27 15.94 3.36
C HIS A 34 22.99 17.05 2.60
N LEU A 35 22.37 17.55 1.54
CA LEU A 35 23.00 18.39 0.53
C LEU A 35 22.30 19.73 0.42
N LYS A 36 23.03 20.75 0.01
CA LYS A 36 22.51 22.09 -0.29
C LYS A 36 23.06 22.57 -1.62
N ASP A 37 22.18 23.14 -2.44
CA ASP A 37 22.60 23.92 -3.60
C ASP A 37 23.46 25.09 -3.14
N VAL A 38 24.68 25.19 -3.70
CA VAL A 38 25.64 26.25 -3.41
C VAL A 38 25.07 27.64 -3.76
N LYS A 39 24.14 27.73 -4.71
CA LYS A 39 23.56 28.99 -5.19
C LYS A 39 22.26 29.36 -4.50
N SER A 40 21.25 28.47 -4.54
CA SER A 40 19.92 28.77 -4.02
C SER A 40 19.70 28.37 -2.56
N GLY A 41 20.54 27.51 -2.00
CA GLY A 41 20.32 26.91 -0.69
C GLY A 41 19.21 25.84 -0.67
N ARG A 42 18.65 25.46 -1.83
CA ARG A 42 17.71 24.33 -1.94
C ARG A 42 18.32 23.07 -1.32
N GLU A 43 17.56 22.43 -0.45
CA GLU A 43 18.03 21.28 0.30
C GLU A 43 17.63 19.96 -0.36
N PHE A 44 18.58 19.04 -0.43
CA PHE A 44 18.36 17.67 -0.85
C PHE A 44 18.82 16.70 0.23
N SER A 45 18.39 15.47 0.15
CA SER A 45 19.04 14.34 0.81
C SER A 45 19.13 13.19 -0.16
N PHE A 46 20.16 12.38 0.01
CA PHE A 46 20.41 11.27 -0.88
C PHE A 46 20.92 10.11 -0.05
N PHE A 47 20.32 8.94 -0.25
CA PHE A 47 20.94 7.69 0.21
C PHE A 47 21.12 6.75 -0.96
N THR A 48 22.09 5.85 -0.83
CA THR A 48 22.26 4.72 -1.73
C THR A 48 22.89 3.54 -1.02
N SER A 49 22.43 2.35 -1.38
CA SER A 49 22.88 1.07 -0.86
C SER A 49 23.31 0.18 -2.01
N PHE A 50 24.59 -0.16 -2.08
CA PHE A 50 25.08 -1.21 -2.96
C PHE A 50 25.00 -2.54 -2.22
N PHE A 51 24.26 -3.49 -2.77
CA PHE A 51 23.90 -4.75 -2.14
C PHE A 51 24.48 -5.93 -2.92
N ARG A 52 25.12 -6.87 -2.21
CA ARG A 52 25.58 -8.14 -2.78
C ARG A 52 25.19 -9.31 -1.89
N GLN A 53 24.53 -10.30 -2.46
CA GLN A 53 24.13 -11.53 -1.77
C GLN A 53 24.54 -12.77 -2.54
N SER A 54 25.23 -13.70 -1.91
CA SER A 54 25.62 -14.96 -2.54
C SER A 54 24.41 -15.89 -2.76
N LYS A 55 24.34 -16.53 -3.94
CA LYS A 55 23.33 -17.56 -4.27
C LYS A 55 23.65 -18.91 -3.62
N ASP A 56 24.94 -19.27 -3.50
CA ASP A 56 25.40 -20.59 -3.10
C ASP A 56 25.91 -20.61 -1.65
N ILE A 57 25.24 -21.40 -0.81
CA ILE A 57 25.46 -21.47 0.64
C ILE A 57 26.69 -22.31 0.99
N GLU A 58 27.00 -23.35 0.19
CA GLU A 58 27.98 -24.39 0.53
C GLU A 58 29.27 -24.34 -0.31
N SER A 59 29.28 -23.61 -1.43
CA SER A 59 30.43 -23.52 -2.34
C SER A 59 31.40 -22.43 -1.88
N LEU A 60 32.63 -22.84 -1.55
CA LEU A 60 33.75 -21.91 -1.26
C LEU A 60 34.53 -21.52 -2.53
N GLU A 61 34.34 -22.22 -3.65
CA GLU A 61 35.23 -22.11 -4.82
C GLU A 61 34.67 -21.26 -5.97
N LYS A 62 33.34 -21.10 -6.07
CA LYS A 62 32.66 -20.13 -6.95
C LYS A 62 31.31 -19.74 -6.33
N LYS A 63 31.22 -18.49 -5.87
CA LYS A 63 29.96 -17.89 -5.41
C LYS A 63 29.44 -16.97 -6.48
N GLU A 64 28.26 -17.27 -7.02
CA GLU A 64 27.49 -16.28 -7.76
C GLU A 64 26.86 -15.29 -6.78
N PHE A 65 26.93 -14.00 -7.08
CA PHE A 65 26.32 -12.94 -6.29
C PHE A 65 25.12 -12.37 -7.00
N LEU A 66 24.09 -12.03 -6.25
CA LEU A 66 22.97 -11.20 -6.64
C LEU A 66 23.32 -9.78 -6.27
N ASP A 67 23.49 -8.95 -7.28
CA ASP A 67 23.88 -7.56 -7.14
C ASP A 67 22.64 -6.67 -7.30
N ALA A 68 22.43 -5.76 -6.37
CA ALA A 68 21.33 -4.80 -6.45
C ALA A 68 21.76 -3.44 -5.89
N CYS A 69 21.06 -2.39 -6.27
CA CYS A 69 21.24 -1.09 -5.65
C CYS A 69 19.92 -0.37 -5.44
N THR A 70 19.70 0.08 -4.22
CA THR A 70 18.54 0.88 -3.83
C THR A 70 19.00 2.28 -3.46
N SER A 71 18.28 3.30 -3.91
CA SER A 71 18.63 4.69 -3.64
C SER A 71 17.38 5.58 -3.66
N ALA A 72 17.47 6.76 -3.06
CA ALA A 72 16.50 7.81 -3.33
C ALA A 72 17.13 9.19 -3.25
N LEU A 73 16.77 10.05 -4.22
CA LEU A 73 16.96 11.48 -4.12
C LEU A 73 15.72 12.12 -3.49
N ILE A 74 15.93 12.87 -2.42
CA ILE A 74 14.90 13.54 -1.63
C ILE A 74 15.05 15.04 -1.86
N ASP A 75 14.06 15.65 -2.48
CA ASP A 75 14.01 17.09 -2.70
C ASP A 75 13.06 17.71 -1.68
N VAL A 76 13.64 18.34 -0.66
CA VAL A 76 12.91 18.76 0.53
C VAL A 76 11.97 19.92 0.23
N GLY A 77 12.39 20.85 -0.64
CA GLY A 77 11.61 22.05 -0.97
C GLY A 77 10.39 21.76 -1.84
N GLU A 78 10.52 20.79 -2.77
CA GLU A 78 9.42 20.37 -3.65
C GLU A 78 8.61 19.19 -3.10
N GLU A 79 8.99 18.67 -1.92
CA GLU A 79 8.43 17.46 -1.32
C GLU A 79 8.41 16.28 -2.30
N LYS A 80 9.52 16.04 -3.01
CA LYS A 80 9.63 14.94 -3.98
C LYS A 80 10.60 13.87 -3.50
N TYR A 81 10.19 12.62 -3.72
CA TYR A 81 10.94 11.43 -3.36
C TYR A 81 11.13 10.56 -4.61
N TYR A 82 12.37 10.52 -5.11
CA TYR A 82 12.73 9.81 -6.33
C TYR A 82 13.41 8.49 -5.98
N ALA A 83 12.59 7.50 -5.61
CA ALA A 83 13.07 6.15 -5.31
C ALA A 83 13.59 5.46 -6.57
N ASP A 84 14.62 4.63 -6.40
CA ASP A 84 15.18 3.78 -7.43
C ASP A 84 15.63 2.43 -6.85
N SER A 85 15.41 1.35 -7.59
CA SER A 85 15.79 0.00 -7.21
C SER A 85 16.29 -0.77 -8.44
N LEU A 86 17.60 -0.77 -8.63
CA LEU A 86 18.28 -1.43 -9.74
C LEU A 86 18.67 -2.86 -9.35
N LEU A 87 17.95 -3.84 -9.89
CA LEU A 87 18.09 -5.26 -9.59
C LEU A 87 19.06 -5.97 -10.54
N ASP A 88 19.65 -7.07 -10.08
CA ASP A 88 20.52 -7.96 -10.86
C ASP A 88 19.90 -8.32 -12.21
N HIS A 89 20.69 -8.41 -13.27
CA HIS A 89 20.24 -8.83 -14.60
C HIS A 89 19.46 -10.17 -14.64
N ARG A 90 19.62 -11.01 -13.61
CA ARG A 90 18.89 -12.28 -13.41
C ARG A 90 17.70 -12.17 -12.47
N ALA A 91 17.30 -10.99 -12.02
CA ALA A 91 16.24 -10.78 -11.04
C ALA A 91 14.97 -11.58 -11.35
N ALA A 92 14.59 -11.66 -12.63
CA ALA A 92 13.42 -12.41 -13.06
C ALA A 92 13.49 -13.91 -12.74
N SER A 93 14.64 -14.56 -12.97
CA SER A 93 14.79 -15.98 -12.67
C SER A 93 14.87 -16.24 -11.17
N ILE A 94 15.51 -15.34 -10.42
CA ILE A 94 15.67 -15.45 -8.96
C ILE A 94 14.32 -15.30 -8.25
N ILE A 95 13.56 -14.25 -8.59
CA ILE A 95 12.24 -14.02 -8.01
C ILE A 95 11.34 -15.22 -8.33
N ARG A 96 11.41 -15.74 -9.56
CA ARG A 96 10.69 -16.96 -9.95
C ARG A 96 11.08 -18.19 -9.13
N GLU A 97 12.38 -18.43 -8.90
CA GLU A 97 12.86 -19.56 -8.08
C GLU A 97 12.37 -19.43 -6.64
N SER A 98 12.52 -18.22 -6.05
CA SER A 98 12.05 -17.90 -4.71
C SER A 98 10.53 -18.12 -4.60
N LEU A 99 9.75 -17.46 -5.46
CA LEU A 99 8.29 -17.58 -5.50
C LEU A 99 7.79 -18.94 -6.02
N LYS A 100 8.62 -19.91 -6.42
CA LYS A 100 8.18 -21.30 -6.66
C LYS A 100 8.46 -22.18 -5.45
N SER A 101 9.57 -21.97 -4.76
CA SER A 101 9.95 -22.74 -3.56
C SER A 101 8.96 -22.61 -2.38
N PHE A 102 8.18 -21.53 -2.32
CA PHE A 102 7.13 -21.35 -1.30
C PHE A 102 5.80 -22.06 -1.63
N LYS A 103 5.69 -22.86 -2.71
CA LYS A 103 4.42 -23.51 -3.10
C LYS A 103 4.02 -24.64 -2.13
N ASP A 104 4.95 -25.12 -1.32
CA ASP A 104 4.75 -26.27 -0.45
C ASP A 104 4.21 -25.92 0.96
N ARG A 105 3.80 -24.67 1.20
CA ARG A 105 3.06 -24.28 2.43
C ARG A 105 1.58 -24.24 2.10
N GLU A 106 0.79 -25.17 2.62
CA GLU A 106 -0.63 -25.34 2.28
C GLU A 106 -1.57 -24.23 2.81
N ASP A 107 -1.09 -23.34 3.69
CA ASP A 107 -1.90 -22.30 4.31
C ASP A 107 -1.48 -20.89 3.84
N GLY A 108 -2.23 -20.30 2.91
CA GLY A 108 -2.06 -18.88 2.55
C GLY A 108 -2.86 -18.41 1.33
N ASP A 109 -3.27 -17.14 1.35
CA ASP A 109 -3.75 -16.40 0.18
C ASP A 109 -2.54 -16.06 -0.71
N PHE A 110 -2.43 -16.70 -1.88
CA PHE A 110 -1.31 -16.55 -2.81
C PHE A 110 -1.59 -15.59 -3.98
N TYR A 111 -2.69 -14.82 -3.96
CA TYR A 111 -3.09 -14.04 -5.16
C TYR A 111 -2.05 -13.00 -5.55
N THR A 112 -1.49 -12.24 -4.60
CA THR A 112 -0.47 -11.23 -4.91
C THR A 112 0.80 -11.85 -5.45
N ARG A 113 1.19 -13.01 -4.92
CA ARG A 113 2.34 -13.77 -5.42
C ARG A 113 2.13 -14.25 -6.85
N ASP A 114 0.96 -14.78 -7.20
CA ASP A 114 0.65 -15.21 -8.57
C ASP A 114 0.72 -14.03 -9.55
N VAL A 115 0.25 -12.85 -9.13
CA VAL A 115 0.31 -11.63 -9.94
C VAL A 115 1.74 -11.17 -10.17
N VAL A 116 2.57 -11.14 -9.13
CA VAL A 116 3.99 -10.80 -9.24
C VAL A 116 4.71 -11.83 -10.12
N LEU A 117 4.41 -13.12 -9.96
CA LEU A 117 5.01 -14.18 -10.77
C LEU A 117 4.68 -14.02 -12.26
N ASP A 118 3.41 -13.79 -12.62
CA ASP A 118 2.99 -13.53 -14.00
C ASP A 118 3.69 -12.29 -14.60
N MET A 119 3.77 -11.21 -13.83
CA MET A 119 4.45 -9.98 -14.24
C MET A 119 5.93 -10.22 -14.54
N VAL A 120 6.64 -10.89 -13.63
CA VAL A 120 8.07 -11.19 -13.75
C VAL A 120 8.34 -12.24 -14.84
N GLU A 121 7.46 -13.22 -15.04
CA GLU A 121 7.57 -14.18 -16.15
C GLU A 121 7.44 -13.52 -17.53
N LYS A 122 6.76 -12.37 -17.61
CA LYS A 122 6.72 -11.49 -18.79
C LYS A 122 7.90 -10.52 -18.89
N GLY A 123 8.87 -10.59 -17.97
CA GLY A 123 10.04 -9.71 -17.93
C GLY A 123 9.73 -8.28 -17.48
N ARG A 124 8.59 -8.07 -16.81
CA ARG A 124 8.14 -6.76 -16.31
C ARG A 124 8.38 -6.65 -14.80
N PHE A 125 8.54 -5.42 -14.32
CA PHE A 125 8.82 -5.12 -12.92
C PHE A 125 8.02 -3.89 -12.47
N PRO A 126 7.49 -3.87 -11.23
CA PRO A 126 6.78 -2.72 -10.73
C PRO A 126 7.77 -1.61 -10.39
N ARG A 127 7.53 -0.38 -10.88
CA ARG A 127 8.34 0.76 -10.47
C ARG A 127 8.36 0.92 -8.94
N PRO A 128 9.49 1.35 -8.35
CA PRO A 128 10.75 1.76 -8.96
C PRO A 128 11.70 0.61 -9.37
N ASP A 129 11.30 -0.66 -9.23
CA ASP A 129 12.17 -1.77 -9.59
C ASP A 129 12.44 -1.80 -11.10
N ARG A 130 13.72 -1.88 -11.44
CA ARG A 130 14.24 -2.03 -12.80
C ARG A 130 15.41 -2.98 -12.80
N VAL A 131 15.74 -3.54 -13.96
CA VAL A 131 16.74 -4.62 -14.06
C VAL A 131 17.96 -4.16 -14.85
N MET A 132 19.15 -4.52 -14.36
CA MET A 132 20.41 -4.30 -15.07
C MET A 132 20.40 -5.03 -16.41
N THR A 133 20.86 -4.36 -17.47
CA THR A 133 20.99 -4.96 -18.81
C THR A 133 22.28 -5.78 -18.95
N LYS A 134 23.27 -5.50 -18.11
CA LYS A 134 24.57 -6.20 -18.04
C LYS A 134 24.85 -6.67 -16.62
N PRO A 135 25.64 -7.75 -16.45
CA PRO A 135 26.11 -8.16 -15.14
C PRO A 135 26.90 -7.05 -14.43
N ALA A 136 26.86 -7.06 -13.10
CA ALA A 136 27.69 -6.21 -12.27
C ALA A 136 29.19 -6.45 -12.54
N VAL A 137 29.98 -5.38 -12.55
CA VAL A 137 31.44 -5.42 -12.62
C VAL A 137 32.00 -4.99 -11.28
N VAL A 138 32.72 -5.90 -10.62
CA VAL A 138 33.27 -5.67 -9.28
C VAL A 138 34.75 -6.02 -9.24
N THR A 139 35.54 -5.12 -8.68
CA THR A 139 36.99 -5.33 -8.46
C THR A 139 37.23 -5.73 -7.00
N GLN A 140 38.14 -6.68 -6.77
CA GLN A 140 38.43 -7.19 -5.41
C GLN A 140 39.61 -6.47 -4.74
N ASP A 141 40.58 -6.00 -5.52
CA ASP A 141 41.79 -5.35 -4.98
C ASP A 141 41.57 -3.86 -4.65
N THR A 142 40.47 -3.28 -5.15
CA THR A 142 40.04 -1.90 -4.86
C THR A 142 38.53 -1.86 -4.72
N LEU A 143 37.99 -0.92 -3.95
CA LEU A 143 36.54 -0.69 -3.93
C LEU A 143 36.16 -0.05 -5.27
N LYS A 144 35.75 -0.87 -6.25
CA LYS A 144 35.14 -0.43 -7.50
C LYS A 144 33.99 -1.35 -7.85
N ILE A 145 32.78 -0.83 -7.77
CA ILE A 145 31.54 -1.52 -8.12
C ILE A 145 30.86 -0.71 -9.22
N ASN A 146 30.49 -1.38 -10.30
CA ASN A 146 29.74 -0.79 -11.40
C ASN A 146 28.55 -1.69 -11.74
N TYR A 147 27.35 -1.17 -11.50
CA TYR A 147 26.08 -1.79 -11.82
C TYR A 147 25.51 -1.14 -13.08
N ASP A 148 25.78 -1.79 -14.21
CA ASP A 148 25.27 -1.46 -15.54
C ASP A 148 25.49 -0.01 -15.98
N ASP A 149 26.62 0.58 -15.59
CA ASP A 149 26.97 1.99 -15.80
C ASP A 149 26.01 3.03 -15.16
N GLN A 150 25.04 2.55 -14.39
CA GLN A 150 23.96 3.35 -13.82
C GLN A 150 24.15 3.60 -12.33
N CYS A 151 24.73 2.66 -11.59
CA CYS A 151 25.13 2.89 -10.21
C CYS A 151 26.62 2.51 -10.06
N LYS A 152 27.45 3.43 -9.59
CA LYS A 152 28.89 3.22 -9.43
C LYS A 152 29.36 3.71 -8.08
N VAL A 153 30.28 2.96 -7.48
CA VAL A 153 31.05 3.43 -6.33
C VAL A 153 32.52 3.10 -6.54
N GLU A 154 33.37 4.09 -6.27
CA GLU A 154 34.82 3.94 -6.22
C GLU A 154 35.35 4.48 -4.89
N GLY A 155 36.23 3.74 -4.21
CA GLY A 155 36.86 4.16 -2.95
C GLY A 155 38.39 4.15 -3.02
N GLU A 156 39.02 5.18 -2.48
CA GLU A 156 40.48 5.35 -2.43
C GLU A 156 40.94 5.97 -1.11
N GLY A 157 42.24 5.88 -0.82
CA GLY A 157 42.83 6.39 0.42
C GLY A 157 42.64 5.46 1.62
N GLU A 158 43.21 5.86 2.76
CA GLU A 158 43.24 5.09 4.01
C GLU A 158 42.62 5.88 5.16
N ASP A 159 41.98 5.18 6.10
CA ASP A 159 41.44 5.70 7.35
C ASP A 159 40.66 7.03 7.21
N ALA A 160 40.96 8.03 8.04
CA ALA A 160 40.34 9.36 8.03
C ALA A 160 40.70 10.23 6.81
N GLN A 161 41.39 9.68 5.80
CA GLN A 161 41.66 10.35 4.51
C GLN A 161 40.96 9.64 3.35
N ARG A 162 40.10 8.67 3.66
CA ARG A 162 39.38 7.89 2.67
C ARG A 162 38.36 8.75 1.92
N LYS A 163 38.28 8.52 0.62
CA LYS A 163 37.35 9.20 -0.29
C LYS A 163 36.55 8.19 -1.08
N TYR A 164 35.30 8.54 -1.34
CA TYR A 164 34.41 7.74 -2.17
C TYR A 164 33.79 8.62 -3.24
N THR A 165 33.75 8.12 -4.47
CA THR A 165 32.98 8.71 -5.56
C THR A 165 31.78 7.81 -5.81
N VAL A 166 30.59 8.38 -5.72
CA VAL A 166 29.31 7.69 -5.82
C VAL A 166 28.51 8.32 -6.95
N TYR A 167 28.14 7.51 -7.94
CA TYR A 167 27.39 7.94 -9.11
C TYR A 167 26.11 7.12 -9.26
N HIS A 168 25.01 7.81 -9.50
CA HIS A 168 23.71 7.24 -9.80
C HIS A 168 23.11 7.90 -11.03
N HIS A 169 22.46 7.08 -11.86
CA HIS A 169 21.60 7.52 -12.94
C HIS A 169 20.31 6.69 -12.92
N ASN A 170 19.21 7.38 -12.66
CA ASN A 170 17.87 6.86 -12.83
C ASN A 170 17.30 7.39 -14.16
N PRO A 171 17.27 6.56 -15.22
CA PRO A 171 16.78 6.99 -16.52
C PRO A 171 15.26 7.23 -16.53
N TYR A 172 14.50 6.63 -15.60
CA TYR A 172 13.04 6.77 -15.54
C TYR A 172 12.62 8.20 -15.17
N TYR A 173 13.31 8.81 -14.19
CA TYR A 173 13.08 10.20 -13.79
C TYR A 173 14.00 11.22 -14.48
N ASP A 174 14.93 10.79 -15.34
CA ASP A 174 16.07 11.57 -15.85
C ASP A 174 16.81 12.30 -14.71
N ILE A 175 17.20 11.50 -13.71
CA ILE A 175 17.94 11.96 -12.53
C ILE A 175 19.34 11.38 -12.55
N SER A 176 20.33 12.21 -12.24
CA SER A 176 21.68 11.75 -11.92
C SER A 176 22.19 12.40 -10.66
N VAL A 177 22.93 11.64 -9.85
CA VAL A 177 23.59 12.12 -8.63
C VAL A 177 25.04 11.68 -8.72
N ASP A 178 25.97 12.63 -8.67
CA ASP A 178 27.41 12.39 -8.75
C ASP A 178 28.08 13.11 -7.57
N LEU A 179 28.50 12.35 -6.56
CA LEU A 179 28.95 12.87 -5.27
C LEU A 179 30.31 12.30 -4.88
N GLN A 180 31.14 13.15 -4.30
CA GLN A 180 32.37 12.76 -3.62
C GLN A 180 32.20 12.94 -2.11
N PHE A 181 32.41 11.86 -1.36
CA PHE A 181 32.44 11.82 0.10
C PHE A 181 33.91 11.82 0.57
N SER A 182 34.27 12.69 1.50
CA SER A 182 35.62 12.77 2.08
C SER A 182 35.55 12.61 3.60
N ALA A 183 36.15 11.54 4.13
CA ALA A 183 36.18 11.27 5.58
C ALA A 183 36.99 12.32 6.35
N HIS A 184 36.59 12.59 7.60
CA HIS A 184 37.38 13.35 8.58
C HIS A 184 37.72 12.54 9.83
N ASP A 185 36.85 11.60 10.20
CA ASP A 185 36.97 10.82 11.42
C ASP A 185 37.43 9.39 11.14
N MET A 186 37.94 8.75 12.18
CA MET A 186 38.20 7.31 12.17
C MET A 186 36.87 6.53 12.12
N PRO A 187 36.84 5.35 11.49
CA PRO A 187 35.68 4.47 11.50
C PRO A 187 35.29 4.04 12.92
N ILE A 188 33.99 3.89 13.14
CA ILE A 188 33.38 3.55 14.43
C ILE A 188 32.62 2.25 14.30
N LEU A 189 32.89 1.31 15.20
CA LEU A 189 32.15 0.06 15.30
C LEU A 189 30.71 0.33 15.77
N HIS A 190 29.74 -0.26 15.08
CA HIS A 190 28.35 -0.32 15.53
C HIS A 190 28.12 -1.58 16.38
N GLY A 191 27.08 -1.61 17.21
CA GLY A 191 26.81 -2.72 18.14
C GLY A 191 27.96 -2.93 19.15
N GLU A 192 27.82 -3.76 20.18
CA GLU A 192 28.79 -3.79 21.29
C GLU A 192 30.26 -3.94 20.84
N ASN A 193 30.48 -4.85 19.90
CA ASN A 193 31.78 -5.31 19.43
C ASN A 193 31.92 -5.26 17.90
N GLY A 194 31.17 -4.38 17.23
CA GLY A 194 31.16 -4.35 15.76
C GLY A 194 30.13 -5.28 15.14
N TYR A 195 29.26 -5.91 15.92
CA TYR A 195 28.23 -6.82 15.40
C TYR A 195 26.84 -6.36 15.77
N VAL A 196 25.95 -6.38 14.77
CA VAL A 196 24.52 -6.13 14.87
C VAL A 196 23.82 -7.27 14.13
N ASN A 197 22.92 -8.00 14.79
CA ASN A 197 22.20 -9.11 14.15
C ASN A 197 23.09 -10.11 13.36
N GLU A 198 24.23 -10.53 13.95
CA GLU A 198 25.23 -11.42 13.32
C GLU A 198 26.00 -10.84 12.11
N MET A 199 25.74 -9.58 11.75
CA MET A 199 26.46 -8.83 10.72
C MET A 199 27.53 -7.97 11.37
N PHE A 200 28.73 -7.95 10.80
CA PHE A 200 29.75 -6.98 11.17
C PHE A 200 29.40 -5.62 10.58
N TYR A 201 29.41 -4.57 11.41
CA TYR A 201 29.00 -3.22 11.06
C TYR A 201 29.95 -2.17 11.66
N TYR A 202 30.51 -1.32 10.81
CA TYR A 202 31.07 -0.02 11.19
C TYR A 202 30.59 1.11 10.28
N TYR A 203 30.76 2.35 10.72
CA TYR A 203 30.43 3.55 9.96
C TYR A 203 31.47 4.65 10.11
N ILE A 204 31.49 5.59 9.16
CA ILE A 204 32.29 6.83 9.21
C ILE A 204 31.30 7.99 9.37
N PRO A 205 31.15 8.58 10.57
CA PRO A 205 30.03 9.48 10.90
C PRO A 205 30.08 10.85 10.24
N ASN A 206 31.29 11.39 10.00
CA ASN A 206 31.47 12.76 9.55
C ASN A 206 32.29 12.79 8.27
N MET A 207 31.61 13.13 7.17
CA MET A 207 32.20 13.28 5.85
C MET A 207 31.72 14.57 5.19
N ASP A 208 32.63 15.28 4.53
CA ASP A 208 32.25 16.35 3.61
C ASP A 208 31.76 15.72 2.30
N VAL A 209 30.65 16.24 1.78
CA VAL A 209 30.08 15.80 0.51
C VAL A 209 30.03 16.97 -0.46
N LYS A 210 30.49 16.75 -1.69
CA LYS A 210 30.37 17.71 -2.78
C LYS A 210 30.11 17.00 -4.10
N GLY A 211 29.45 17.68 -5.03
CA GLY A 211 29.23 17.12 -6.36
C GLY A 211 28.08 17.79 -7.08
N THR A 212 27.34 17.00 -7.85
CA THR A 212 26.21 17.49 -8.64
C THR A 212 24.98 16.61 -8.52
N VAL A 213 23.81 17.27 -8.59
CA VAL A 213 22.50 16.63 -8.73
C VAL A 213 21.86 17.16 -10.00
N LYS A 214 21.48 16.26 -10.90
CA LYS A 214 20.75 16.54 -12.14
C LYS A 214 19.29 16.06 -11.98
N ILE A 215 18.33 16.95 -12.24
CA ILE A 215 16.90 16.60 -12.35
C ILE A 215 16.38 17.17 -13.66
N GLY A 216 16.04 16.30 -14.62
CA GLY A 216 15.74 16.71 -15.98
C GLY A 216 16.90 17.52 -16.57
N ASN A 217 16.63 18.69 -17.15
CA ASN A 217 17.68 19.52 -17.76
C ASN A 217 18.47 20.39 -16.77
N ILE A 218 18.18 20.34 -15.47
CA ILE A 218 18.79 21.21 -14.46
C ILE A 218 19.90 20.46 -13.74
N ILE A 219 21.14 20.96 -13.80
CA ILE A 219 22.28 20.47 -13.04
C ILE A 219 22.57 21.46 -11.91
N THR A 220 22.62 20.95 -10.68
CA THR A 220 22.83 21.73 -9.47
C THR A 220 24.14 21.30 -8.82
N GLU A 221 25.03 22.26 -8.56
CA GLU A 221 26.22 22.03 -7.74
C GLU A 221 25.81 22.00 -6.27
N VAL A 222 26.19 20.93 -5.58
CA VAL A 222 25.79 20.69 -4.20
C VAL A 222 26.99 20.48 -3.30
N VAL A 223 26.85 20.94 -2.07
CA VAL A 223 27.76 20.66 -0.96
C VAL A 223 26.95 20.27 0.26
N GLY A 224 27.55 19.54 1.18
CA GLY A 224 26.90 19.20 2.43
C GLY A 224 27.69 18.17 3.22
N ASP A 225 26.93 17.41 3.97
CA ASP A 225 27.42 16.52 5.00
C ASP A 225 26.92 15.11 4.73
N GLY A 226 27.71 14.10 5.07
CA GLY A 226 27.32 12.72 4.90
C GLY A 226 28.06 11.76 5.81
N TRP A 227 27.68 10.49 5.68
CA TRP A 227 28.33 9.38 6.36
C TRP A 227 28.27 8.14 5.47
N TYR A 228 29.09 7.17 5.84
CA TYR A 228 29.24 5.89 5.16
C TYR A 228 29.04 4.75 6.14
N ASP A 229 28.24 3.76 5.78
CA ASP A 229 28.02 2.55 6.55
C ASP A 229 28.52 1.33 5.77
N ARG A 230 29.22 0.44 6.46
CA ARG A 230 29.70 -0.84 5.92
C ARG A 230 29.16 -1.97 6.77
N GLU A 231 28.34 -2.81 6.17
CA GLU A 231 27.75 -3.97 6.84
C GLU A 231 27.96 -5.26 6.04
N TYR A 232 28.40 -6.34 6.68
CA TYR A 232 28.60 -7.62 6.02
C TYR A 232 28.66 -8.80 6.99
N GLY A 233 28.44 -10.01 6.48
CA GLY A 233 28.50 -11.23 7.27
C GLY A 233 27.15 -11.92 7.31
N GLY A 234 26.71 -12.34 8.50
CA GLY A 234 25.46 -13.05 8.72
C GLY A 234 25.54 -14.56 8.44
N SER A 235 24.75 -15.33 9.19
CA SER A 235 24.46 -16.73 8.89
C SER A 235 23.18 -16.81 8.05
N PHE A 236 23.17 -17.65 7.01
CA PHE A 236 22.01 -17.87 6.13
C PHE A 236 20.85 -18.62 6.82
N ASP A 237 20.93 -18.88 8.13
CA ASP A 237 20.06 -19.88 8.76
C ASP A 237 18.60 -19.42 8.81
N GLU A 238 17.75 -20.33 8.32
CA GLU A 238 16.30 -20.21 8.09
C GLU A 238 15.78 -19.29 6.97
N LYS A 239 16.46 -19.23 5.80
CA LYS A 239 15.97 -18.98 4.40
C LYS A 239 14.74 -18.08 4.10
N GLY A 240 14.22 -17.31 5.05
CA GLY A 240 12.94 -16.60 4.94
C GLY A 240 12.38 -16.07 6.26
N ARG A 241 12.73 -16.61 7.44
CA ARG A 241 12.19 -16.12 8.73
C ARG A 241 12.82 -14.79 9.17
N LYS A 242 14.15 -14.71 9.26
CA LYS A 242 14.85 -13.45 9.58
C LYS A 242 14.62 -12.34 8.54
N ALA A 243 14.39 -12.71 7.27
CA ALA A 243 14.06 -11.76 6.21
C ALA A 243 12.65 -11.15 6.34
N LEU A 244 11.79 -11.72 7.19
CA LEU A 244 10.46 -11.15 7.50
C LEU A 244 10.47 -10.27 8.74
N ASP A 245 11.57 -10.27 9.51
CA ASP A 245 11.70 -9.43 10.70
C ASP A 245 11.54 -7.96 10.31
N GLY A 246 10.93 -7.23 11.24
CA GLY A 246 10.75 -5.80 11.14
C GLY A 246 11.92 -5.09 11.79
N TRP A 247 12.17 -3.87 11.36
CA TRP A 247 13.27 -3.10 11.89
C TRP A 247 12.99 -1.61 11.87
N THR A 248 13.69 -0.90 12.74
CA THR A 248 13.72 0.56 12.84
C THR A 248 15.17 0.98 12.96
N TRP A 249 15.65 1.87 12.10
CA TRP A 249 16.96 2.50 12.22
C TRP A 249 16.81 4.01 12.26
N PHE A 250 17.64 4.66 13.08
CA PHE A 250 17.87 6.09 13.03
C PHE A 250 19.37 6.36 12.96
N SER A 251 19.74 7.34 12.15
CA SER A 251 21.09 7.88 12.05
C SER A 251 21.00 9.40 12.11
N LEU A 252 21.33 9.97 13.27
CA LEU A 252 21.02 11.35 13.65
C LEU A 252 22.30 12.14 13.88
N ARG A 253 22.51 13.19 13.09
CA ARG A 253 23.56 14.17 13.34
C ARG A 253 22.99 15.34 14.13
N LEU A 254 23.62 15.66 15.25
CA LEU A 254 23.21 16.74 16.14
C LEU A 254 24.03 18.01 15.87
N SER A 255 23.46 19.18 16.18
CA SER A 255 24.09 20.48 15.89
C SER A 255 25.37 20.77 16.70
N ASP A 256 25.72 19.94 17.67
CA ASP A 256 26.98 20.01 18.42
C ASP A 256 28.08 19.08 17.86
N ASN A 257 27.88 18.58 16.62
CA ASN A 257 28.75 17.64 15.91
C ASN A 257 28.84 16.24 16.54
N SER A 258 27.94 15.90 17.46
CA SER A 258 27.75 14.51 17.87
C SER A 258 26.82 13.77 16.92
N PHE A 259 26.95 12.44 16.93
CA PHE A 259 26.15 11.52 16.13
C PHE A 259 25.49 10.50 17.03
N PHE A 260 24.20 10.24 16.81
CA PHE A 260 23.45 9.22 17.51
C PHE A 260 22.81 8.29 16.49
N SER A 261 23.21 7.03 16.49
CA SER A 261 22.55 5.98 15.72
C SER A 261 21.86 5.00 16.66
N MET A 262 20.74 4.46 16.25
CA MET A 262 20.04 3.41 16.99
C MET A 262 19.41 2.43 16.02
N PHE A 263 19.23 1.20 16.48
CA PHE A 263 18.48 0.18 15.77
C PHE A 263 17.61 -0.63 16.70
N LEU A 264 16.48 -1.07 16.18
CA LEU A 264 15.50 -1.92 16.84
C LEU A 264 15.10 -3.02 15.88
N ILE A 265 15.20 -4.27 16.32
CA ILE A 265 14.78 -5.45 15.54
C ILE A 265 13.58 -6.10 16.22
N ILE A 266 12.55 -6.38 15.44
CA ILE A 266 11.32 -7.03 15.88
C ILE A 266 11.18 -8.37 15.15
N ASP A 267 11.05 -9.43 15.93
CA ASP A 267 10.79 -10.78 15.43
C ASP A 267 9.43 -10.85 14.71
N SER A 268 9.44 -11.35 13.48
CA SER A 268 8.24 -11.38 12.64
C SER A 268 7.14 -12.32 13.11
N GLU A 269 7.47 -13.40 13.82
CA GLU A 269 6.52 -14.42 14.30
C GLU A 269 5.95 -14.04 15.66
N THR A 270 6.82 -13.76 16.63
CA THR A 270 6.45 -13.43 18.00
C THR A 270 6.05 -11.97 18.19
N LYS A 271 6.38 -11.11 17.21
CA LYS A 271 6.23 -9.64 17.28
C LYS A 271 6.96 -9.02 18.48
N LYS A 272 7.96 -9.71 19.05
CA LYS A 272 8.76 -9.25 20.18
C LYS A 272 10.06 -8.59 19.73
N MET A 273 10.50 -7.61 20.51
CA MET A 273 11.81 -6.98 20.36
C MET A 273 12.93 -8.02 20.57
N LYS A 274 13.82 -8.17 19.59
CA LYS A 274 15.03 -9.00 19.67
C LYS A 274 16.20 -8.21 20.25
N GLU A 275 16.42 -7.02 19.69
CA GLU A 275 17.59 -6.21 19.99
C GLU A 275 17.20 -4.74 19.91
N PHE A 276 17.73 -3.94 20.84
CA PHE A 276 17.56 -2.50 20.84
C PHE A 276 18.83 -1.84 21.41
N ILE A 277 19.64 -1.24 20.53
CA ILE A 277 20.90 -0.61 20.91
C ILE A 277 21.03 0.74 20.22
N GLY A 278 21.52 1.73 20.97
CA GLY A 278 21.99 3.01 20.45
C GLY A 278 23.49 3.15 20.60
N VAL A 279 24.11 3.81 19.64
CA VAL A 279 25.50 4.18 19.64
C VAL A 279 25.58 5.69 19.52
N PHE A 280 26.10 6.31 20.57
CA PHE A 280 26.37 7.72 20.63
C PHE A 280 27.86 7.98 20.39
N THR A 281 28.16 8.91 19.50
CA THR A 281 29.52 9.32 19.15
C THR A 281 29.69 10.81 19.35
N CYS A 282 30.76 11.20 20.05
CA CYS A 282 31.16 12.59 20.17
C CYS A 282 32.68 12.68 20.25
N ASN A 283 33.30 13.52 19.42
CA ASN A 283 34.76 13.74 19.40
C ASN A 283 35.57 12.43 19.26
N GLY A 284 35.09 11.49 18.45
CA GLY A 284 35.72 10.18 18.25
C GLY A 284 35.53 9.17 19.40
N GLU A 285 34.92 9.58 20.52
CA GLU A 285 34.53 8.66 21.59
C GLU A 285 33.17 8.03 21.28
N ARG A 286 33.07 6.73 21.56
CA ARG A 286 31.86 5.92 21.38
C ARG A 286 31.26 5.53 22.73
N ARG A 287 29.94 5.66 22.87
CA ARG A 287 29.16 5.22 24.03
C ARG A 287 27.95 4.39 23.60
N ILE A 288 27.72 3.29 24.31
CA ILE A 288 26.57 2.41 24.08
C ILE A 288 25.42 2.87 24.97
N CYS A 289 24.27 3.10 24.36
CA CYS A 289 23.04 3.51 25.04
C CYS A 289 22.03 2.36 24.95
N ARG A 290 21.49 1.92 26.09
CA ARG A 290 20.45 0.87 26.16
C ARG A 290 19.15 1.36 26.80
N ASP A 291 19.18 2.56 27.36
CA ASP A 291 18.09 3.24 28.04
C ASP A 291 17.30 4.14 27.09
N ILE A 292 17.05 3.67 25.87
CA ILE A 292 16.38 4.47 24.84
C ILE A 292 14.88 4.36 25.00
N LEU A 293 14.22 5.50 25.07
CA LEU A 293 12.76 5.62 25.07
C LEU A 293 12.35 6.26 23.75
N LEU A 294 11.75 5.47 22.85
CA LEU A 294 11.24 5.93 21.57
C LEU A 294 9.71 5.82 21.56
N ASN A 295 9.03 6.97 21.53
CA ASN A 295 7.58 7.06 21.43
C ASN A 295 7.18 7.57 20.05
N GLU A 296 6.40 6.79 19.32
CA GLU A 296 5.78 7.21 18.07
C GLU A 296 4.55 8.08 18.37
N THR A 297 4.53 9.33 17.91
CA THR A 297 3.45 10.28 18.21
C THR A 297 2.50 10.50 17.03
N GLU A 298 2.93 10.19 15.81
CA GLU A 298 2.09 10.27 14.60
C GLU A 298 2.48 9.19 13.58
N ARG A 299 1.47 8.67 12.87
CA ARG A 299 1.63 7.67 11.81
C ARG A 299 0.94 8.11 10.51
N TRP A 300 1.58 7.83 9.39
CA TRP A 300 1.09 8.05 8.03
C TRP A 300 0.85 6.71 7.33
N THR A 301 -0.17 6.64 6.47
CA THR A 301 -0.44 5.48 5.63
C THR A 301 0.01 5.76 4.20
N SER A 302 0.88 4.92 3.65
CA SER A 302 1.23 5.01 2.24
C SER A 302 0.02 4.70 1.36
N LEU A 303 -0.20 5.50 0.32
CA LEU A 303 -1.22 5.24 -0.71
C LEU A 303 -0.67 4.38 -1.86
N VAL A 304 0.63 4.08 -1.83
CA VAL A 304 1.29 3.18 -2.79
C VAL A 304 1.25 1.74 -2.29
N SER A 305 1.33 1.53 -0.98
CA SER A 305 1.34 0.20 -0.36
C SER A 305 0.22 -0.03 0.66
N PHE A 306 -0.44 1.00 1.20
CA PHE A 306 -1.31 0.89 2.40
C PHE A 306 -0.61 0.45 3.70
N LEU A 307 0.73 0.40 3.73
CA LEU A 307 1.48 0.22 4.97
C LEU A 307 1.49 1.52 5.79
N GLU A 308 1.49 1.37 7.12
CA GLU A 308 1.59 2.49 8.04
C GLU A 308 3.00 2.66 8.57
N TYR A 309 3.49 3.89 8.57
CA TYR A 309 4.80 4.27 9.06
C TYR A 309 4.70 5.41 10.09
N PRO A 310 5.42 5.32 11.21
CA PRO A 310 5.65 6.46 12.09
C PRO A 310 6.32 7.62 11.35
N VAL A 311 5.85 8.84 11.60
CA VAL A 311 6.34 10.07 10.96
C VAL A 311 6.67 11.19 11.96
N LYS A 312 6.28 11.02 13.22
CA LYS A 312 6.73 11.84 14.35
C LYS A 312 7.07 10.97 15.55
N PHE A 313 8.10 11.38 16.26
CA PHE A 313 8.69 10.63 17.35
C PHE A 313 9.10 11.57 18.49
N HIS A 314 9.04 11.04 19.69
CA HIS A 314 9.68 11.61 20.87
C HIS A 314 10.74 10.60 21.35
N LEU A 315 11.99 11.03 21.38
CA LEU A 315 13.16 10.21 21.72
C LEU A 315 13.81 10.76 22.98
N GLU A 316 13.99 9.91 23.99
CA GLU A 316 14.80 10.20 25.17
C GLU A 316 15.91 9.15 25.34
N VAL A 317 17.10 9.61 25.70
CA VAL A 317 18.25 8.77 26.02
C VAL A 317 18.92 9.33 27.29
N PRO A 318 18.49 8.91 28.49
CA PRO A 318 18.92 9.48 29.76
C PRO A 318 20.44 9.40 30.01
N SER A 319 21.10 8.32 29.57
CA SER A 319 22.54 8.09 29.73
C SER A 319 23.44 9.14 29.07
N ILE A 320 22.91 9.89 28.12
CA ILE A 320 23.58 11.00 27.44
C ILE A 320 22.82 12.33 27.57
N ASP A 321 21.83 12.39 28.48
CA ASP A 321 20.91 13.51 28.70
C ASP A 321 20.35 14.09 27.40
N LEU A 322 19.93 13.23 26.46
CA LEU A 322 19.40 13.61 25.15
C LEU A 322 17.89 13.46 25.12
N ILE A 323 17.19 14.53 24.72
CA ILE A 323 15.75 14.55 24.45
C ILE A 323 15.53 15.21 23.10
N LEU A 324 14.78 14.57 22.20
CA LEU A 324 14.51 15.04 20.85
C LEU A 324 13.04 14.82 20.46
N ASP A 325 12.41 15.87 19.93
CA ASP A 325 11.20 15.74 19.14
C ASP A 325 11.60 15.67 17.66
N ILE A 326 11.30 14.55 17.02
CA ILE A 326 11.72 14.22 15.65
C ILE A 326 10.49 14.14 14.75
N ARG A 327 10.60 14.67 13.53
CA ARG A 327 9.59 14.56 12.49
C ARG A 327 10.20 14.39 11.11
N VAL A 328 9.44 13.81 10.21
CA VAL A 328 9.76 13.87 8.77
C VAL A 328 9.39 15.25 8.20
N PRO A 329 10.09 15.76 7.17
CA PRO A 329 9.73 17.00 6.51
C PRO A 329 8.45 16.86 5.69
N PHE A 330 8.25 15.72 5.04
CA PHE A 330 7.03 15.29 4.36
C PHE A 330 6.92 13.75 4.43
N ASN A 331 5.70 13.23 4.24
CA ASN A 331 5.41 11.86 4.64
C ASN A 331 5.87 10.79 3.63
N HIS A 332 5.70 11.00 2.32
CA HIS A 332 5.86 9.97 1.29
C HIS A 332 7.31 9.66 0.89
N GLN A 333 8.07 9.12 1.84
CA GLN A 333 9.47 8.68 1.65
C GLN A 333 9.59 7.15 1.77
N GLU A 334 8.64 6.43 1.15
CA GLU A 334 8.65 4.96 1.06
C GLU A 334 9.38 4.49 -0.20
N VAL A 335 10.20 3.44 -0.06
CA VAL A 335 10.79 2.67 -1.17
C VAL A 335 9.99 1.39 -1.35
N PRO A 336 8.99 1.36 -2.25
CA PRO A 336 8.36 0.10 -2.62
C PRO A 336 9.33 -0.72 -3.47
N THR A 337 9.53 -2.00 -3.14
CA THR A 337 10.42 -2.88 -3.91
C THR A 337 10.13 -4.37 -3.63
N LEU A 338 10.34 -5.21 -4.65
CA LEU A 338 10.18 -6.66 -4.57
C LEU A 338 11.25 -7.31 -3.69
N ILE A 339 12.44 -6.70 -3.54
CA ILE A 339 13.52 -7.27 -2.71
C ILE A 339 13.19 -7.24 -1.21
N ALA A 340 12.33 -6.30 -0.79
CA ALA A 340 11.90 -6.13 0.61
C ALA A 340 10.45 -6.57 0.84
N ASN A 341 9.90 -7.44 -0.03
CA ASN A 341 8.54 -8.00 0.10
C ASN A 341 7.43 -6.95 0.33
N GLY A 342 7.42 -5.88 -0.47
CA GLY A 342 6.41 -4.82 -0.38
C GLY A 342 6.96 -3.42 -0.08
N GLY A 343 8.24 -3.34 0.28
CA GLY A 343 8.95 -2.08 0.50
C GLY A 343 9.27 -1.78 1.96
N PHE A 344 9.92 -0.64 2.17
CA PHE A 344 10.29 -0.11 3.47
C PHE A 344 10.30 1.42 3.41
N TYR A 345 10.23 2.07 4.57
CA TYR A 345 10.39 3.51 4.68
C TYR A 345 11.87 3.84 4.81
N GLU A 346 12.34 4.83 4.07
CA GLU A 346 13.66 5.40 4.31
C GLU A 346 13.66 6.87 3.93
N GLY A 347 13.76 7.74 4.93
CA GLY A 347 13.53 9.16 4.71
C GLY A 347 14.32 10.06 5.62
N ARG A 348 14.45 11.31 5.18
CA ARG A 348 15.02 12.38 5.97
C ARG A 348 14.14 12.63 7.20
N VAL A 349 14.78 12.82 8.35
CA VAL A 349 14.17 13.34 9.56
C VAL A 349 14.86 14.62 10.02
N ILE A 350 14.12 15.47 10.69
CA ILE A 350 14.58 16.69 11.33
C ILE A 350 13.99 16.78 12.73
N GLY A 351 14.66 17.51 13.62
CA GLY A 351 14.21 17.56 15.00
C GLY A 351 14.93 18.62 15.82
N GLN A 352 14.41 18.82 17.01
CA GLN A 352 14.94 19.75 17.99
C GLN A 352 14.72 19.20 19.39
N GLY A 353 15.54 19.65 20.32
CA GLY A 353 15.37 19.27 21.71
C GLY A 353 16.51 19.79 22.55
N LYS A 354 16.95 18.97 23.52
CA LYS A 354 18.02 19.33 24.44
C LYS A 354 19.02 18.20 24.62
N ARG A 355 20.27 18.59 24.83
CA ARG A 355 21.32 17.71 25.32
C ARG A 355 22.13 18.40 26.41
N GLU A 356 22.35 17.75 27.54
CA GLU A 356 23.08 18.35 28.69
C GLU A 356 22.47 19.72 29.08
N GLY A 357 21.14 19.80 29.05
CA GLY A 357 20.37 21.03 29.25
C GLY A 357 20.46 22.10 28.15
N LYS A 358 21.30 21.95 27.13
CA LYS A 358 21.48 22.90 26.02
C LYS A 358 20.57 22.58 24.85
N SER A 359 20.02 23.61 24.19
CA SER A 359 19.24 23.42 22.97
C SER A 359 20.09 22.84 21.83
N ILE A 360 19.52 21.87 21.14
CA ILE A 360 20.16 21.18 20.02
C ILE A 360 19.15 20.98 18.88
N THR A 361 19.62 21.01 17.64
CA THR A 361 18.84 20.59 16.47
C THR A 361 19.47 19.33 15.87
N MET A 362 18.69 18.62 15.06
CA MET A 362 19.17 17.42 14.40
C MET A 362 18.62 17.29 12.98
N VAL A 363 19.41 16.62 12.16
CA VAL A 363 19.03 16.12 10.83
C VAL A 363 19.57 14.69 10.71
N GLY A 364 18.84 13.83 10.02
CA GLY A 364 19.26 12.44 9.88
C GLY A 364 18.40 11.65 8.91
N PHE A 365 18.59 10.34 8.93
CA PHE A 365 17.74 9.37 8.27
C PHE A 365 17.01 8.49 9.28
N TYR A 366 15.79 8.10 8.90
CA TYR A 366 14.95 7.13 9.57
C TYR A 366 14.58 6.04 8.56
N GLU A 367 14.81 4.79 8.93
CA GLU A 367 14.45 3.62 8.15
C GLU A 367 13.50 2.73 8.95
N GLN A 368 12.48 2.18 8.29
CA GLN A 368 11.55 1.24 8.90
C GLN A 368 11.05 0.21 7.90
N LYS A 369 11.20 -1.06 8.24
CA LYS A 369 10.45 -2.13 7.60
C LYS A 369 9.47 -2.76 8.59
N ASN A 370 8.25 -2.94 8.13
CA ASN A 370 7.20 -3.59 8.88
C ASN A 370 7.32 -5.13 8.79
N CYS A 371 7.00 -5.83 9.87
CA CYS A 371 6.85 -7.29 9.82
C CYS A 371 5.65 -7.71 8.96
N ASP A 372 4.63 -6.85 8.87
CA ASP A 372 3.43 -7.10 8.09
C ASP A 372 3.64 -6.58 6.66
N ASN A 373 3.31 -7.40 5.66
CA ASN A 373 3.33 -7.02 4.25
C ASN A 373 1.96 -7.31 3.60
N ASN A 374 1.73 -6.73 2.42
CA ASN A 374 0.50 -6.94 1.66
C ASN A 374 0.60 -8.11 0.68
N GLY A 375 1.41 -9.13 0.98
CA GLY A 375 1.46 -10.36 0.20
C GLY A 375 0.16 -11.18 0.29
N ASP A 376 -0.60 -10.99 1.36
CA ASP A 376 -1.95 -11.55 1.58
C ASP A 376 -3.01 -10.48 1.30
N VAL A 377 -3.96 -10.77 0.42
CA VAL A 377 -5.03 -9.82 0.05
C VAL A 377 -5.97 -9.52 1.22
N SER A 378 -6.15 -10.44 2.16
CA SER A 378 -6.92 -10.20 3.38
C SER A 378 -6.23 -9.18 4.28
N VAL A 379 -4.90 -9.23 4.38
CA VAL A 379 -4.09 -8.22 5.10
C VAL A 379 -4.18 -6.86 4.38
N LEU A 380 -4.06 -6.86 3.05
CA LEU A 380 -4.25 -5.65 2.23
C LEU A 380 -5.62 -5.00 2.50
N LEU A 381 -6.72 -5.76 2.41
CA LEU A 381 -8.08 -5.24 2.63
C LEU A 381 -8.27 -4.74 4.07
N LYS A 382 -7.63 -5.37 5.06
CA LYS A 382 -7.63 -4.89 6.45
C LYS A 382 -6.91 -3.55 6.58
N ASN A 383 -5.76 -3.38 5.91
CA ASN A 383 -4.99 -2.15 5.90
C ASN A 383 -5.75 -1.01 5.20
N VAL A 384 -6.32 -1.28 4.02
CA VAL A 384 -7.22 -0.35 3.31
C VAL A 384 -8.40 0.04 4.20
N GLY A 385 -9.04 -0.93 4.85
CA GLY A 385 -10.16 -0.66 5.75
C GLY A 385 -9.78 0.22 6.95
N ARG A 386 -8.58 0.06 7.51
CA ARG A 386 -8.05 0.93 8.58
C ARG A 386 -7.82 2.35 8.07
N PHE A 387 -7.17 2.48 6.92
CA PHE A 387 -6.96 3.75 6.24
C PHE A 387 -8.30 4.47 6.01
N VAL A 388 -9.28 3.80 5.39
CA VAL A 388 -10.60 4.37 5.11
C VAL A 388 -11.27 4.88 6.38
N ARG A 389 -11.31 4.08 7.46
CA ARG A 389 -11.94 4.49 8.71
C ARG A 389 -11.26 5.69 9.36
N LYS A 390 -9.92 5.71 9.37
CA LYS A 390 -9.11 6.81 9.91
C LYS A 390 -9.37 8.09 9.11
N THR A 391 -9.21 8.04 7.79
CA THR A 391 -9.41 9.19 6.91
C THR A 391 -10.84 9.71 6.96
N LEU A 392 -11.85 8.85 6.98
CA LEU A 392 -13.23 9.29 7.16
C LEU A 392 -13.52 9.86 8.56
N ALA A 393 -12.74 9.50 9.59
CA ALA A 393 -12.91 10.08 10.93
C ALA A 393 -12.50 11.54 10.94
N GLU A 394 -11.48 11.88 10.15
CA GLU A 394 -10.98 13.23 9.97
C GLU A 394 -11.90 14.04 9.04
N LEU A 395 -12.34 13.45 7.93
CA LEU A 395 -13.23 14.12 6.96
C LEU A 395 -14.66 14.30 7.49
N TYR A 396 -15.15 13.36 8.29
CA TYR A 396 -16.54 13.29 8.76
C TYR A 396 -16.59 13.16 10.30
N PRO A 397 -16.13 14.18 11.04
CA PRO A 397 -15.85 14.07 12.49
C PRO A 397 -17.09 14.05 13.38
N LEU A 398 -17.04 13.27 14.47
CA LEU A 398 -18.09 13.27 15.50
C LEU A 398 -18.09 14.53 16.36
N GLU A 399 -16.98 15.26 16.40
CA GLU A 399 -16.82 16.52 17.10
C GLU A 399 -16.16 17.52 16.15
N ALA A 400 -16.88 18.58 15.82
CA ALA A 400 -16.43 19.62 14.90
C ALA A 400 -16.60 21.00 15.53
N THR A 401 -15.72 21.94 15.18
CA THR A 401 -15.89 23.34 15.58
C THR A 401 -17.05 23.98 14.82
N ASP A 402 -17.65 25.03 15.38
CA ASP A 402 -18.69 25.82 14.70
C ASP A 402 -18.20 26.34 13.34
N GLU A 403 -16.94 26.76 13.26
CA GLU A 403 -16.30 27.20 12.01
C GLU A 403 -16.23 26.09 10.96
N TRP A 404 -15.89 24.87 11.38
CA TRP A 404 -15.84 23.72 10.48
C TRP A 404 -17.23 23.37 9.96
N ILE A 405 -18.25 23.34 10.84
CA ILE A 405 -19.63 23.08 10.45
C ILE A 405 -20.18 24.18 9.53
N ALA A 406 -19.91 25.44 9.86
CA ALA A 406 -20.30 26.58 9.02
C ALA A 406 -19.73 26.45 7.61
N LYS A 407 -18.45 26.07 7.49
CA LYS A 407 -17.76 25.95 6.20
C LYS A 407 -18.19 24.72 5.40
N ASN A 408 -18.28 23.55 6.03
CA ASN A 408 -18.37 22.26 5.35
C ASN A 408 -19.78 21.67 5.29
N VAL A 409 -20.70 22.14 6.15
CA VAL A 409 -22.08 21.60 6.23
C VAL A 409 -23.10 22.67 5.89
N LEU A 410 -23.10 23.80 6.61
CA LEU A 410 -24.13 24.83 6.47
C LEU A 410 -23.88 25.78 5.27
N GLY A 411 -22.61 25.97 4.93
CA GLY A 411 -22.18 26.79 3.80
C GLY A 411 -22.73 28.21 3.86
N ARG A 412 -23.30 28.68 2.74
CA ARG A 412 -23.78 30.06 2.55
C ARG A 412 -24.97 30.45 3.43
N TYR A 413 -25.65 29.47 4.02
CA TYR A 413 -26.86 29.69 4.83
C TYR A 413 -26.58 29.64 6.34
N CYS A 414 -25.30 29.55 6.74
CA CYS A 414 -24.92 29.60 8.15
C CYS A 414 -25.31 30.95 8.77
N THR A 415 -26.13 30.92 9.84
CA THR A 415 -26.52 32.12 10.61
C THR A 415 -25.52 32.47 11.71
N GLY A 416 -24.56 31.57 12.00
CA GLY A 416 -23.57 31.73 13.07
C GLY A 416 -24.15 31.79 14.49
N THR A 417 -25.44 31.50 14.67
CA THR A 417 -26.15 31.67 15.96
C THR A 417 -27.22 30.61 16.15
N GLY A 418 -27.42 30.17 17.40
CA GLY A 418 -28.60 29.41 17.84
C GLY A 418 -28.56 27.89 17.64
N VAL A 419 -27.51 27.32 17.05
CA VAL A 419 -27.34 25.87 16.89
C VAL A 419 -25.90 25.48 17.20
N ASP A 420 -25.72 24.59 18.19
CA ASP A 420 -24.44 24.01 18.58
C ASP A 420 -23.95 23.01 17.52
N SER A 421 -22.69 23.12 17.08
CA SER A 421 -22.05 22.16 16.15
C SER A 421 -22.24 20.71 16.58
N LYS A 422 -22.23 20.44 17.89
CA LYS A 422 -22.42 19.11 18.46
C LYS A 422 -23.78 18.52 18.09
N ILE A 423 -24.85 19.33 18.09
CA ILE A 423 -26.20 18.86 17.73
C ILE A 423 -26.25 18.46 16.25
N ILE A 424 -25.55 19.20 15.38
CA ILE A 424 -25.43 18.85 13.96
C ILE A 424 -24.64 17.55 13.80
N CYS A 425 -23.49 17.42 14.46
CA CYS A 425 -22.72 16.17 14.45
C CYS A 425 -23.55 14.98 14.99
N ASP A 426 -24.30 15.14 16.07
CA ASP A 426 -25.10 14.08 16.69
C ASP A 426 -26.29 13.65 15.82
N SER A 427 -26.92 14.59 15.10
CA SER A 427 -28.10 14.30 14.27
C SER A 427 -27.76 13.90 12.83
N LEU A 428 -26.64 14.36 12.29
CA LEU A 428 -26.26 14.15 10.90
C LEU A 428 -25.11 13.15 10.77
N PHE A 429 -24.07 13.28 11.61
CA PHE A 429 -22.82 12.57 11.39
C PHE A 429 -22.76 11.25 12.16
N ARG A 430 -23.16 11.26 13.43
CA ARG A 430 -23.17 10.08 14.32
C ARG A 430 -23.97 8.89 13.76
N PRO A 431 -25.14 9.08 13.11
CA PRO A 431 -25.86 7.98 12.45
C PRO A 431 -25.00 7.29 11.39
N ILE A 432 -24.36 8.05 10.52
CA ILE A 432 -23.52 7.54 9.42
C ILE A 432 -22.21 6.94 9.95
N ARG A 433 -21.55 7.61 10.90
CA ARG A 433 -20.36 7.08 11.59
C ARG A 433 -20.63 5.74 12.26
N SER A 434 -21.83 5.52 12.77
CA SER A 434 -22.19 4.22 13.35
C SER A 434 -22.10 3.04 12.37
N ILE A 435 -22.13 3.28 11.05
CA ILE A 435 -21.91 2.27 9.99
C ILE A 435 -20.46 2.29 9.48
N ILE A 436 -19.85 3.47 9.32
CA ILE A 436 -18.45 3.61 8.90
C ILE A 436 -17.51 2.93 9.92
N ASP A 437 -17.75 3.15 11.22
CA ASP A 437 -16.89 2.68 12.30
C ASP A 437 -16.88 1.15 12.46
N ARG A 438 -17.96 0.48 12.02
CA ARG A 438 -18.03 -0.99 11.96
C ARG A 438 -17.16 -1.59 10.85
N GLY A 439 -16.65 -0.76 9.94
CA GLY A 439 -15.82 -1.19 8.80
C GLY A 439 -16.63 -1.86 7.69
N GLY A 440 -15.96 -2.13 6.57
CA GLY A 440 -16.54 -2.82 5.42
C GLY A 440 -15.45 -3.39 4.52
N LYS A 441 -15.82 -3.90 3.35
CA LYS A 441 -14.87 -4.51 2.40
C LYS A 441 -13.86 -3.49 1.80
N ALA A 442 -14.15 -2.18 1.85
CA ALA A 442 -13.28 -1.04 1.46
C ALA A 442 -12.64 -1.09 0.04
N TRP A 443 -13.06 -2.02 -0.82
CA TRP A 443 -12.45 -2.25 -2.11
C TRP A 443 -12.66 -1.11 -3.12
N ARG A 444 -13.73 -0.31 -2.97
CA ARG A 444 -13.96 0.87 -3.82
C ARG A 444 -12.87 1.92 -3.61
N SER A 445 -12.50 2.15 -2.34
CA SER A 445 -11.36 2.98 -1.98
C SER A 445 -10.03 2.38 -2.44
N LEU A 446 -9.85 1.06 -2.35
CA LEU A 446 -8.67 0.39 -2.93
C LEU A 446 -8.51 0.71 -4.41
N VAL A 447 -9.58 0.56 -5.21
CA VAL A 447 -9.57 0.81 -6.66
C VAL A 447 -9.31 2.28 -6.97
N LEU A 448 -9.96 3.22 -6.29
CA LEU A 448 -9.75 4.66 -6.49
C LEU A 448 -8.30 5.05 -6.19
N VAL A 449 -7.81 4.73 -5.00
CA VAL A 449 -6.49 5.15 -4.52
C VAL A 449 -5.37 4.47 -5.31
N SER A 450 -5.52 3.17 -5.58
CA SER A 450 -4.53 2.43 -6.37
C SER A 450 -4.55 2.89 -7.83
N GLY A 451 -5.72 3.18 -8.41
CA GLY A 451 -5.82 3.76 -9.74
C GLY A 451 -5.12 5.12 -9.84
N CYS A 452 -5.36 6.00 -8.86
CA CYS A 452 -4.69 7.29 -8.79
C CYS A 452 -3.16 7.15 -8.75
N ASN A 453 -2.63 6.30 -7.87
CA ASN A 453 -1.19 6.12 -7.73
C ASN A 453 -0.57 5.28 -8.84
N ALA A 454 -1.31 4.38 -9.50
CA ALA A 454 -0.84 3.67 -10.70
C ALA A 454 -0.65 4.63 -11.89
N LEU A 455 -1.57 5.58 -12.05
CA LEU A 455 -1.55 6.58 -13.13
C LEU A 455 -0.57 7.74 -12.87
N SER A 456 -0.15 7.93 -11.62
CA SER A 456 0.76 9.03 -11.23
C SER A 456 2.21 8.57 -11.19
N ARG A 457 3.11 9.29 -11.87
CA ARG A 457 4.56 8.98 -11.82
C ARG A 457 5.20 9.19 -10.45
N ASN A 458 4.67 10.14 -9.68
CA ASN A 458 5.06 10.43 -8.30
C ASN A 458 3.90 10.07 -7.36
N TYR A 459 4.18 10.03 -6.06
CA TYR A 459 3.14 9.89 -5.04
C TYR A 459 2.04 10.93 -5.22
N PHE A 460 0.78 10.50 -5.18
CA PHE A 460 -0.37 11.40 -5.26
C PHE A 460 -1.30 11.17 -4.07
N ASP A 461 -1.34 12.18 -3.18
CA ASP A 461 -2.27 12.18 -2.05
C ASP A 461 -3.71 12.41 -2.54
N CYS A 462 -4.41 11.31 -2.75
CA CYS A 462 -5.81 11.28 -3.12
C CYS A 462 -6.73 10.94 -1.94
N SER A 463 -6.24 11.00 -0.69
CA SER A 463 -6.95 10.52 0.50
C SER A 463 -8.32 11.16 0.67
N LYS A 464 -8.45 12.47 0.42
CA LYS A 464 -9.74 13.16 0.55
C LYS A 464 -10.82 12.67 -0.42
N TYR A 465 -10.42 12.14 -1.59
CA TYR A 465 -11.37 11.70 -2.62
C TYR A 465 -12.06 10.37 -2.28
N ILE A 466 -11.58 9.63 -1.28
CA ILE A 466 -12.31 8.44 -0.79
C ILE A 466 -13.68 8.80 -0.23
N ALA A 467 -13.91 10.07 0.17
CA ALA A 467 -15.22 10.54 0.55
C ALA A 467 -16.26 10.34 -0.56
N ILE A 468 -15.86 10.48 -1.84
CA ILE A 468 -16.73 10.21 -3.00
C ILE A 468 -17.14 8.73 -3.02
N ALA A 469 -16.19 7.83 -2.79
CA ALA A 469 -16.44 6.39 -2.82
C ALA A 469 -17.30 5.93 -1.64
N GLU A 470 -16.90 6.30 -0.43
CA GLU A 470 -17.40 5.68 0.79
C GLU A 470 -18.64 6.39 1.35
N LEU A 471 -18.73 7.72 1.28
CA LEU A 471 -19.95 8.40 1.75
C LEU A 471 -21.12 8.13 0.81
N LEU A 472 -20.89 8.10 -0.51
CA LEU A 472 -21.91 7.70 -1.48
C LEU A 472 -22.43 6.29 -1.16
N HIS A 473 -21.52 5.33 -0.95
CA HIS A 473 -21.89 3.95 -0.65
C HIS A 473 -22.56 3.78 0.71
N VAL A 474 -22.05 4.39 1.78
CA VAL A 474 -22.67 4.28 3.10
C VAL A 474 -24.02 4.98 3.14
N GLY A 475 -24.13 6.16 2.49
CA GLY A 475 -25.41 6.84 2.32
C GLY A 475 -26.44 5.94 1.63
N SER A 476 -26.06 5.27 0.53
CA SER A 476 -26.96 4.34 -0.17
C SER A 476 -27.34 3.14 0.71
N LEU A 477 -26.41 2.56 1.47
CA LEU A 477 -26.70 1.46 2.40
C LEU A 477 -27.72 1.83 3.48
N VAL A 478 -27.64 3.05 4.02
CA VAL A 478 -28.58 3.51 5.06
C VAL A 478 -30.00 3.64 4.49
N ILE A 479 -30.12 4.06 3.22
CA ILE A 479 -31.43 4.15 2.55
C ILE A 479 -31.93 2.77 2.14
N ASP A 480 -31.06 1.92 1.61
CA ASP A 480 -31.31 0.51 1.26
C ASP A 480 -31.82 -0.27 2.48
N ASP A 481 -31.19 -0.11 3.65
CA ASP A 481 -31.64 -0.73 4.91
C ASP A 481 -33.11 -0.42 5.24
N ILE A 482 -33.59 0.79 4.91
CA ILE A 482 -34.98 1.19 5.15
C ILE A 482 -35.91 0.55 4.13
N GLN A 483 -35.48 0.52 2.86
CA GLN A 483 -36.27 -0.04 1.75
C GLN A 483 -36.47 -1.54 1.92
N ASP A 484 -35.44 -2.23 2.44
CA ASP A 484 -35.43 -3.68 2.64
C ASP A 484 -35.86 -4.10 4.06
N GLU A 485 -36.27 -3.14 4.92
CA GLU A 485 -36.62 -3.39 6.34
C GLU A 485 -35.54 -4.16 7.12
N SER A 486 -34.27 -3.97 6.76
CA SER A 486 -33.14 -4.68 7.34
C SER A 486 -32.90 -4.28 8.80
N THR A 487 -32.76 -5.26 9.69
CA THR A 487 -32.54 -4.99 11.13
C THR A 487 -31.06 -4.93 11.52
N VAL A 488 -30.18 -5.58 10.75
CA VAL A 488 -28.74 -5.70 11.04
C VAL A 488 -27.90 -5.32 9.82
N ARG A 489 -26.84 -4.54 10.04
CA ARG A 489 -25.81 -4.22 9.05
C ARG A 489 -24.43 -4.21 9.69
N ARG A 490 -23.49 -4.95 9.09
CA ARG A 490 -22.09 -5.06 9.55
C ARG A 490 -22.01 -5.47 11.03
N GLY A 491 -22.82 -6.45 11.43
CA GLY A 491 -22.85 -7.02 12.77
C GLY A 491 -23.54 -6.19 13.86
N GLY A 492 -24.23 -5.09 13.52
CA GLY A 492 -24.99 -4.29 14.49
C GLY A 492 -26.29 -3.72 13.92
N GLU A 493 -27.10 -3.08 14.76
CA GLU A 493 -28.39 -2.49 14.36
C GLU A 493 -28.26 -1.49 13.20
N THR A 494 -29.20 -1.53 12.26
CA THR A 494 -29.31 -0.53 11.18
C THR A 494 -29.65 0.85 11.72
N VAL A 495 -29.34 1.89 10.94
CA VAL A 495 -29.47 3.29 11.38
C VAL A 495 -30.93 3.64 11.68
N HIS A 496 -31.88 3.14 10.90
CA HIS A 496 -33.30 3.46 11.09
C HIS A 496 -33.91 2.78 12.32
N ILE A 497 -33.41 1.62 12.73
CA ILE A 497 -33.77 0.99 14.01
C ILE A 497 -33.22 1.81 15.18
N LYS A 498 -31.95 2.19 15.11
CA LYS A 498 -31.27 2.87 16.22
C LYS A 498 -31.65 4.35 16.40
N TYR A 499 -31.80 5.09 15.30
CA TYR A 499 -32.02 6.54 15.31
C TYR A 499 -33.38 6.95 14.76
N GLY A 500 -34.20 6.00 14.30
CA GLY A 500 -35.48 6.26 13.67
C GLY A 500 -35.38 6.57 12.17
N VAL A 501 -36.44 6.22 11.45
CA VAL A 501 -36.55 6.41 9.99
C VAL A 501 -36.28 7.85 9.53
N PRO A 502 -36.82 8.92 10.18
CA PRO A 502 -36.58 10.29 9.71
C PRO A 502 -35.09 10.69 9.74
N ILE A 503 -34.37 10.32 10.80
CA ILE A 503 -32.93 10.61 10.92
C ILE A 503 -32.13 9.78 9.90
N ALA A 504 -32.49 8.51 9.72
CA ALA A 504 -31.82 7.65 8.75
C ALA A 504 -31.97 8.18 7.31
N ILE A 505 -33.17 8.60 6.90
CA ILE A 505 -33.40 9.20 5.58
C ILE A 505 -32.59 10.49 5.42
N ASN A 506 -32.67 11.40 6.39
CA ASN A 506 -31.98 12.69 6.31
C ASN A 506 -30.46 12.53 6.27
N SER A 507 -29.91 11.71 7.17
CA SER A 507 -28.45 11.50 7.25
C SER A 507 -27.90 10.69 6.08
N GLY A 508 -28.63 9.66 5.64
CA GLY A 508 -28.25 8.84 4.49
C GLY A 508 -28.21 9.64 3.19
N THR A 509 -29.22 10.47 2.94
CA THR A 509 -29.27 11.33 1.74
C THR A 509 -28.27 12.49 1.82
N ALA A 510 -27.98 13.02 3.00
CA ALA A 510 -26.96 14.07 3.16
C ALA A 510 -25.56 13.64 2.73
N CYS A 511 -25.22 12.35 2.86
CA CYS A 511 -23.97 11.80 2.33
C CYS A 511 -23.78 12.10 0.84
N TYR A 512 -24.85 12.10 0.04
CA TYR A 512 -24.78 12.36 -1.40
C TYR A 512 -24.23 13.77 -1.71
N PHE A 513 -24.54 14.76 -0.88
CA PHE A 513 -24.04 16.13 -1.07
C PHE A 513 -22.70 16.35 -0.35
N THR A 514 -22.51 15.67 0.78
CA THR A 514 -21.32 15.83 1.62
C THR A 514 -20.09 15.16 1.01
N ALA A 515 -20.26 14.07 0.26
CA ALA A 515 -19.19 13.32 -0.40
C ALA A 515 -18.28 14.21 -1.28
N VAL A 516 -18.88 14.91 -2.25
CA VAL A 516 -18.14 15.80 -3.16
C VAL A 516 -17.64 17.08 -2.48
N THR A 517 -18.32 17.51 -1.42
CA THR A 517 -17.94 18.68 -0.64
C THR A 517 -16.68 18.41 0.19
N LEU A 518 -16.61 17.27 0.88
CA LEU A 518 -15.46 16.88 1.71
C LEU A 518 -14.28 16.37 0.88
N ALA A 519 -14.54 15.79 -0.29
CA ALA A 519 -13.51 15.58 -1.30
C ALA A 519 -12.96 16.89 -1.89
N ASP A 520 -13.60 18.03 -1.57
CA ASP A 520 -13.23 19.37 -1.99
C ASP A 520 -13.04 19.47 -3.51
N VAL A 521 -13.96 18.84 -4.26
CA VAL A 521 -13.94 18.79 -5.73
C VAL A 521 -13.92 20.19 -6.34
N LYS A 522 -14.56 21.17 -5.66
CA LYS A 522 -14.57 22.57 -6.06
C LYS A 522 -13.19 23.24 -6.08
N SER A 523 -12.19 22.69 -5.39
CA SER A 523 -10.83 23.25 -5.36
C SER A 523 -10.00 22.83 -6.58
N LEU A 524 -10.49 21.85 -7.36
CA LEU A 524 -9.85 21.43 -8.59
C LEU A 524 -9.98 22.51 -9.67
N ASN A 525 -9.20 22.36 -10.74
CA ASN A 525 -9.46 23.09 -11.99
C ASN A 525 -10.96 22.94 -12.37
N PRO A 526 -11.66 24.03 -12.72
CA PRO A 526 -13.09 23.99 -13.07
C PRO A 526 -13.48 22.90 -14.07
N GLU A 527 -12.63 22.59 -15.05
CA GLU A 527 -12.89 21.53 -16.03
C GLU A 527 -12.90 20.15 -15.36
N LYS A 528 -11.89 19.83 -14.54
CA LYS A 528 -11.84 18.58 -13.77
C LYS A 528 -13.01 18.48 -12.80
N ALA A 529 -13.31 19.56 -12.09
CA ALA A 529 -14.41 19.62 -11.14
C ALA A 529 -15.75 19.32 -11.84
N ASN A 530 -16.02 19.96 -12.98
CA ASN A 530 -17.23 19.71 -13.77
C ASN A 530 -17.34 18.26 -14.23
N ARG A 531 -16.25 17.68 -14.77
CA ARG A 531 -16.23 16.26 -15.19
C ARG A 531 -16.54 15.32 -14.03
N ILE A 532 -16.00 15.58 -12.83
CA ILE A 532 -16.30 14.78 -11.64
C ILE A 532 -17.76 14.96 -11.20
N TYR A 533 -18.31 16.18 -11.23
CA TYR A 533 -19.71 16.41 -10.89
C TYR A 533 -20.67 15.70 -11.86
N GLU A 534 -20.45 15.82 -13.17
CA GLU A 534 -21.25 15.14 -14.20
C GLU A 534 -21.27 13.63 -13.96
N LEU A 535 -20.08 13.04 -13.82
CA LEU A 535 -19.91 11.61 -13.52
C LEU A 535 -20.62 11.22 -12.21
N TYR A 536 -20.48 12.04 -11.17
CA TYR A 536 -21.10 11.78 -9.87
C TYR A 536 -22.63 11.76 -9.95
N PHE A 537 -23.23 12.70 -10.69
CA PHE A 537 -24.68 12.72 -10.92
C PHE A 537 -25.15 11.57 -11.82
N ASP A 538 -24.35 11.16 -12.80
CA ASP A 538 -24.64 9.98 -13.63
C ASP A 538 -24.69 8.69 -12.81
N VAL A 539 -23.72 8.48 -11.92
CA VAL A 539 -23.71 7.35 -10.99
C VAL A 539 -24.91 7.37 -10.07
N MET A 540 -25.28 8.52 -9.51
CA MET A 540 -26.45 8.61 -8.65
C MET A 540 -27.73 8.26 -9.40
N LYS A 541 -27.92 8.76 -10.62
CA LYS A 541 -29.09 8.40 -11.46
C LYS A 541 -29.13 6.90 -11.74
N ALA A 542 -28.01 6.33 -12.19
CA ALA A 542 -27.91 4.90 -12.49
C ALA A 542 -28.17 4.06 -11.24
N GLY A 543 -27.52 4.37 -10.11
CA GLY A 543 -27.69 3.66 -8.84
C GLY A 543 -29.13 3.64 -8.35
N HIS A 544 -29.85 4.77 -8.42
CA HIS A 544 -31.27 4.82 -8.04
C HIS A 544 -32.16 4.06 -9.01
N ALA A 545 -31.87 4.09 -10.32
CA ALA A 545 -32.59 3.29 -11.31
C ALA A 545 -32.36 1.78 -11.06
N GLY A 546 -31.11 1.38 -10.79
CA GLY A 546 -30.76 0.00 -10.42
C GLY A 546 -31.48 -0.46 -9.16
N GLN A 547 -31.47 0.35 -8.09
CA GLN A 547 -32.20 0.07 -6.87
C GLN A 547 -33.71 -0.02 -7.09
N GLY A 548 -34.29 0.88 -7.90
CA GLY A 548 -35.72 0.84 -8.22
C GLY A 548 -36.12 -0.43 -8.98
N LEU A 549 -35.27 -0.91 -9.90
CA LEU A 549 -35.47 -2.18 -10.60
C LEU A 549 -35.34 -3.38 -9.67
N ASP A 550 -34.37 -3.35 -8.75
CA ASP A 550 -34.16 -4.40 -7.74
C ASP A 550 -35.39 -4.54 -6.82
N ILE A 551 -35.92 -3.42 -6.32
CA ILE A 551 -37.15 -3.38 -5.50
C ILE A 551 -38.38 -3.84 -6.30
N PHE A 552 -38.49 -3.44 -7.57
CA PHE A 552 -39.61 -3.86 -8.42
C PHE A 552 -39.59 -5.37 -8.69
N GLY A 553 -38.40 -5.97 -8.73
CA GLY A 553 -38.19 -7.40 -8.94
C GLY A 553 -38.35 -7.83 -10.41
N LEU A 554 -38.05 -9.10 -10.67
CA LEU A 554 -38.05 -9.69 -12.02
C LEU A 554 -39.12 -10.77 -12.22
N ASP A 555 -40.07 -10.86 -11.28
CA ASP A 555 -41.16 -11.86 -11.27
C ASP A 555 -41.96 -11.88 -12.57
N TYR A 556 -42.13 -10.72 -13.22
CA TYR A 556 -42.87 -10.59 -14.48
C TYR A 556 -42.22 -11.33 -15.65
N LEU A 557 -40.91 -11.65 -15.57
CA LEU A 557 -40.19 -12.43 -16.58
C LEU A 557 -40.32 -13.94 -16.33
N MET A 558 -40.54 -14.36 -15.09
CA MET A 558 -40.49 -15.76 -14.68
C MET A 558 -41.50 -16.68 -15.39
N PRO A 559 -42.76 -16.30 -15.66
CA PRO A 559 -43.72 -17.19 -16.33
C PRO A 559 -43.24 -17.72 -17.68
N GLU A 560 -42.68 -16.85 -18.52
CA GLU A 560 -42.15 -17.27 -19.83
C GLU A 560 -40.83 -18.04 -19.68
N VAL A 561 -39.97 -17.68 -18.72
CA VAL A 561 -38.73 -18.42 -18.42
C VAL A 561 -39.04 -19.85 -17.95
N VAL A 562 -39.96 -20.04 -17.01
CA VAL A 562 -40.37 -21.35 -16.51
C VAL A 562 -40.94 -22.22 -17.63
N LYS A 563 -41.81 -21.63 -18.47
CA LYS A 563 -42.46 -22.31 -19.59
C LYS A 563 -41.48 -22.72 -20.69
N THR A 564 -40.61 -21.82 -21.10
CA THR A 564 -39.79 -21.99 -22.31
C THR A 564 -38.36 -22.44 -22.03
N GLY A 565 -37.83 -22.18 -20.84
CA GLY A 565 -36.41 -22.32 -20.51
C GLY A 565 -35.52 -21.20 -21.08
N ASN A 566 -36.07 -20.22 -21.80
CA ASN A 566 -35.30 -19.09 -22.31
C ASN A 566 -35.07 -18.05 -21.20
N ALA A 567 -33.98 -18.17 -20.45
CA ALA A 567 -33.64 -17.25 -19.37
C ALA A 567 -32.80 -16.03 -19.82
N GLN A 568 -32.47 -15.88 -21.11
CA GLN A 568 -31.64 -14.78 -21.60
C GLN A 568 -32.18 -13.39 -21.19
N PRO A 569 -33.50 -13.08 -21.32
CA PRO A 569 -34.02 -11.79 -20.88
C PRO A 569 -33.87 -11.56 -19.37
N LEU A 570 -33.93 -12.63 -18.57
CA LEU A 570 -33.73 -12.57 -17.12
C LEU A 570 -32.26 -12.32 -16.78
N CYS A 571 -31.33 -13.02 -17.44
CA CYS A 571 -29.89 -12.79 -17.33
C CYS A 571 -29.51 -11.35 -17.71
N ASP A 572 -30.07 -10.81 -18.80
CA ASP A 572 -29.82 -9.44 -19.25
C ASP A 572 -30.33 -8.40 -18.24
N ALA A 573 -31.53 -8.62 -17.69
CA ALA A 573 -32.10 -7.74 -16.67
C ALA A 573 -31.25 -7.73 -15.38
N LEU A 574 -30.81 -8.90 -14.91
CA LEU A 574 -29.92 -9.01 -13.74
C LEU A 574 -28.58 -8.31 -13.97
N LYS A 575 -27.96 -8.52 -15.15
CA LYS A 575 -26.73 -7.81 -15.52
C LYS A 575 -26.94 -6.31 -15.51
N ALA A 576 -28.06 -5.81 -16.04
CA ALA A 576 -28.37 -4.39 -16.04
C ALA A 576 -28.52 -3.84 -14.60
N ILE A 577 -29.29 -4.52 -13.74
CA ILE A 577 -29.46 -4.13 -12.33
C ILE A 577 -28.10 -4.07 -11.61
N HIS A 578 -27.30 -5.13 -11.69
CA HIS A 578 -25.96 -5.20 -11.08
C HIS A 578 -25.02 -4.12 -11.63
N THR A 579 -25.09 -3.85 -12.94
CA THR A 579 -24.30 -2.81 -13.60
C THR A 579 -24.68 -1.43 -13.07
N TYR A 580 -25.98 -1.12 -12.96
CA TYR A 580 -26.43 0.19 -12.49
C TYR A 580 -26.19 0.41 -10.99
N LYS A 581 -26.45 -0.61 -10.16
CA LYS A 581 -26.32 -0.52 -8.69
C LYS A 581 -24.86 -0.53 -8.23
N THR A 582 -24.00 -1.35 -8.86
CA THR A 582 -22.63 -1.59 -8.38
C THR A 582 -21.56 -1.30 -9.44
N GLY A 583 -21.77 -1.75 -10.69
CA GLY A 583 -20.83 -1.54 -11.79
C GLY A 583 -20.51 -0.06 -12.05
N ALA A 584 -21.54 0.78 -12.17
CA ALA A 584 -21.41 2.20 -12.48
C ALA A 584 -20.61 2.96 -11.40
N ALA A 585 -20.82 2.64 -10.13
CA ALA A 585 -20.06 3.24 -9.04
C ALA A 585 -18.57 2.86 -9.10
N ALA A 586 -18.25 1.60 -9.43
CA ALA A 586 -16.87 1.14 -9.58
C ALA A 586 -16.19 1.77 -10.81
N ALA A 587 -16.89 1.80 -11.95
CA ALA A 587 -16.46 2.49 -13.17
C ALA A 587 -16.16 3.97 -12.91
N ALA A 588 -17.01 4.64 -12.11
CA ALA A 588 -16.79 6.02 -11.74
C ALA A 588 -15.58 6.23 -10.84
N MET A 589 -15.27 5.31 -9.91
CA MET A 589 -14.04 5.42 -9.11
C MET A 589 -12.79 5.35 -10.00
N CYS A 590 -12.80 4.46 -11.00
CA CYS A 590 -11.75 4.40 -12.01
C CYS A 590 -11.65 5.70 -12.83
N LYS A 591 -12.77 6.25 -13.29
CA LYS A 591 -12.77 7.53 -14.04
C LYS A 591 -12.36 8.72 -13.20
N VAL A 592 -12.77 8.79 -11.93
CA VAL A 592 -12.32 9.84 -11.00
C VAL A 592 -10.80 9.78 -10.88
N ALA A 593 -10.20 8.59 -10.75
CA ALA A 593 -8.75 8.44 -10.77
C ALA A 593 -8.13 8.99 -12.08
N CYS A 594 -8.70 8.65 -13.23
CA CYS A 594 -8.26 9.17 -14.53
C CYS A 594 -8.36 10.70 -14.64
N ILE A 595 -9.45 11.31 -14.18
CA ILE A 595 -9.66 12.76 -14.20
C ILE A 595 -8.67 13.47 -13.27
N LEU A 596 -8.45 12.93 -12.07
CA LEU A 596 -7.51 13.50 -11.12
C LEU A 596 -6.07 13.48 -11.67
N CYS A 597 -5.68 12.38 -12.31
CA CYS A 597 -4.32 12.14 -12.82
C CYS A 597 -4.09 12.53 -14.29
N ASP A 598 -5.04 13.24 -14.92
CA ASP A 598 -4.94 13.69 -16.32
C ASP A 598 -4.66 12.54 -17.32
N ALA A 599 -5.27 11.37 -17.09
CA ALA A 599 -5.14 10.25 -18.01
C ALA A 599 -5.79 10.56 -19.36
N ASN A 600 -5.22 10.02 -20.44
CA ASN A 600 -5.78 10.16 -21.78
C ASN A 600 -7.08 9.35 -21.94
N GLU A 601 -7.81 9.57 -23.04
CA GLU A 601 -9.12 8.93 -23.28
C GLU A 601 -9.03 7.41 -23.47
N GLU A 602 -7.93 6.89 -24.02
CA GLU A 602 -7.73 5.45 -24.19
C GLU A 602 -7.63 4.74 -22.83
N VAL A 603 -6.75 5.26 -21.96
CA VAL A 603 -6.60 4.77 -20.58
C VAL A 603 -7.90 4.97 -19.80
N THR A 604 -8.55 6.12 -19.94
CA THR A 604 -9.81 6.43 -19.26
C THR A 604 -10.91 5.43 -19.63
N THR A 605 -11.05 5.12 -20.92
CA THR A 605 -12.04 4.15 -21.42
C THR A 605 -11.73 2.74 -20.91
N ALA A 606 -10.46 2.33 -20.91
CA ALA A 606 -10.06 1.03 -20.41
C ALA A 606 -10.30 0.89 -18.89
N MET A 607 -9.95 1.92 -18.11
CA MET A 607 -10.20 2.00 -16.66
C MET A 607 -11.69 1.98 -16.32
N GLU A 608 -12.52 2.71 -17.07
CA GLU A 608 -13.98 2.72 -16.93
C GLU A 608 -14.58 1.33 -17.17
N ASN A 609 -14.25 0.71 -18.31
CA ASN A 609 -14.73 -0.62 -18.66
C ASN A 609 -14.26 -1.68 -17.66
N PHE A 610 -13.02 -1.57 -17.19
CA PHE A 610 -12.50 -2.42 -16.13
C PHE A 610 -13.32 -2.27 -14.84
N GLY A 611 -13.58 -1.03 -14.38
CA GLY A 611 -14.37 -0.78 -13.17
C GLY A 611 -15.81 -1.30 -13.29
N LEU A 612 -16.45 -1.11 -14.46
CA LEU A 612 -17.79 -1.61 -14.75
C LEU A 612 -17.86 -3.14 -14.62
N SER A 613 -16.91 -3.83 -15.27
CA SER A 613 -16.78 -5.28 -15.24
C SER A 613 -16.45 -5.82 -13.85
N LEU A 614 -15.60 -5.12 -13.09
CA LEU A 614 -15.27 -5.48 -11.72
C LEU A 614 -16.49 -5.41 -10.80
N GLY A 615 -17.28 -4.33 -10.88
CA GLY A 615 -18.49 -4.19 -10.08
C GLY A 615 -19.60 -5.19 -10.45
N LEU A 616 -19.75 -5.51 -11.74
CA LEU A 616 -20.67 -6.56 -12.20
C LEU A 616 -20.24 -7.95 -11.67
N ALA A 617 -18.96 -8.30 -11.86
CA ALA A 617 -18.41 -9.56 -11.39
C ALA A 617 -18.53 -9.69 -9.86
N PHE A 618 -18.36 -8.59 -9.13
CA PHE A 618 -18.54 -8.57 -7.68
C PHE A 618 -19.95 -9.03 -7.26
N GLN A 619 -21.01 -8.54 -7.90
CA GLN A 619 -22.37 -8.98 -7.58
C GLN A 619 -22.64 -10.42 -8.01
N ILE A 620 -22.16 -10.83 -9.18
CA ILE A 620 -22.30 -12.24 -9.62
C ILE A 620 -21.63 -13.20 -8.62
N VAL A 621 -20.46 -12.82 -8.09
CA VAL A 621 -19.77 -13.61 -7.06
C VAL A 621 -20.52 -13.58 -5.73
N ASP A 622 -21.07 -12.44 -5.31
CA ASP A 622 -21.84 -12.31 -4.05
C ASP A 622 -23.11 -13.20 -4.10
N ASP A 623 -23.88 -13.16 -5.20
CA ASP A 623 -25.03 -14.03 -5.44
C ASP A 623 -24.63 -15.52 -5.39
N ALA A 624 -23.53 -15.89 -6.06
CA ALA A 624 -23.06 -17.27 -6.11
C ALA A 624 -22.62 -17.78 -4.73
N LEU A 625 -21.95 -16.93 -3.94
CA LEU A 625 -21.50 -17.26 -2.59
C LEU A 625 -22.63 -17.32 -1.56
N ASN A 626 -23.69 -16.52 -1.73
CA ASN A 626 -24.89 -16.60 -0.88
C ASN A 626 -25.51 -18.01 -0.89
N VAL A 627 -25.51 -18.64 -2.08
CA VAL A 627 -26.02 -20.01 -2.29
C VAL A 627 -25.02 -21.05 -1.77
N ARG A 628 -23.72 -20.92 -2.09
CA ARG A 628 -22.69 -21.93 -1.73
C ARG A 628 -22.43 -22.04 -0.23
N GLY A 629 -22.66 -20.98 0.54
CA GLY A 629 -22.51 -21.00 2.00
C GLY A 629 -23.40 -22.00 2.75
N PHE A 630 -24.37 -22.63 2.05
CA PHE A 630 -25.32 -23.59 2.62
C PHE A 630 -24.69 -24.95 2.98
N GLU A 631 -23.44 -25.22 2.55
CA GLU A 631 -22.69 -26.44 2.89
C GLU A 631 -21.86 -26.31 4.19
N GLY A 632 -21.88 -25.16 4.88
CA GLY A 632 -21.13 -24.90 6.12
C GLY A 632 -21.99 -24.46 7.32
N ASP A 633 -21.36 -24.36 8.50
CA ASP A 633 -21.97 -24.04 9.81
C ASP A 633 -22.34 -22.54 9.98
N LEU A 634 -22.78 -21.88 8.90
CA LEU A 634 -23.11 -20.44 8.87
C LEU A 634 -24.63 -20.24 8.85
N LYS A 635 -25.16 -19.56 9.88
CA LYS A 635 -26.59 -19.25 10.09
C LYS A 635 -27.25 -18.35 9.02
N GLU A 636 -26.47 -17.81 8.07
CA GLU A 636 -26.91 -16.82 7.06
C GLU A 636 -26.98 -17.37 5.61
N ALA A 637 -26.74 -18.67 5.39
CA ALA A 637 -26.74 -19.23 4.05
C ALA A 637 -28.14 -19.32 3.39
N GLY A 638 -28.22 -19.06 2.08
CA GLY A 638 -29.46 -19.16 1.30
C GLY A 638 -30.49 -18.08 1.63
N GLU A 639 -30.07 -16.94 2.17
CA GLU A 639 -30.93 -15.79 2.49
C GLU A 639 -31.65 -15.26 1.24
N ASP A 640 -30.98 -15.18 0.10
CA ASP A 640 -31.61 -14.69 -1.13
C ASP A 640 -32.78 -15.60 -1.57
N ILE A 641 -32.66 -16.92 -1.35
CA ILE A 641 -33.74 -17.88 -1.63
C ILE A 641 -34.88 -17.69 -0.63
N ARG A 642 -34.57 -17.45 0.65
CA ARG A 642 -35.56 -17.19 1.71
C ARG A 642 -36.37 -15.92 1.42
N ASP A 643 -35.73 -14.88 0.92
CA ASP A 643 -36.37 -13.62 0.56
C ASP A 643 -37.12 -13.69 -0.77
N GLY A 644 -36.98 -14.81 -1.50
CA GLY A 644 -37.60 -15.03 -2.80
C GLY A 644 -36.94 -14.24 -3.93
N LYS A 645 -35.68 -13.83 -3.77
CA LYS A 645 -34.94 -13.06 -4.78
C LYS A 645 -34.59 -13.95 -5.96
N ILE A 646 -34.74 -13.38 -7.16
CA ILE A 646 -34.27 -14.02 -8.40
C ILE A 646 -32.83 -13.58 -8.61
N THR A 647 -31.87 -14.47 -8.37
CA THR A 647 -30.43 -14.18 -8.45
C THR A 647 -29.79 -14.74 -9.72
N TYR A 648 -28.53 -14.37 -9.97
CA TYR A 648 -27.81 -14.83 -11.15
C TYR A 648 -27.66 -16.37 -11.26
N PRO A 649 -27.37 -17.12 -10.18
CA PRO A 649 -27.39 -18.59 -10.20
C PRO A 649 -28.75 -19.18 -10.59
N VAL A 650 -29.86 -18.60 -10.12
CA VAL A 650 -31.22 -19.03 -10.48
C VAL A 650 -31.45 -18.87 -11.98
N ALA A 651 -31.14 -17.70 -12.54
CA ALA A 651 -31.31 -17.45 -13.97
C ALA A 651 -30.49 -18.43 -14.82
N LYS A 652 -29.24 -18.73 -14.43
CA LYS A 652 -28.39 -19.72 -15.11
C LYS A 652 -28.94 -21.13 -15.04
N ALA A 653 -29.47 -21.55 -13.90
CA ALA A 653 -30.05 -22.88 -13.78
C ALA A 653 -31.32 -23.05 -14.63
N MET A 654 -32.14 -22.00 -14.74
CA MET A 654 -33.37 -22.02 -15.54
C MET A 654 -33.14 -22.33 -17.03
N GLU A 655 -31.95 -22.07 -17.57
CA GLU A 655 -31.61 -22.42 -18.96
C GLU A 655 -31.47 -23.93 -19.18
N ARG A 656 -31.18 -24.70 -18.12
CA ARG A 656 -30.75 -26.11 -18.22
C ARG A 656 -31.68 -27.10 -17.53
N LEU A 657 -32.44 -26.64 -16.55
CA LEU A 657 -33.39 -27.46 -15.82
C LEU A 657 -34.62 -27.81 -16.67
N GLU A 658 -35.25 -28.95 -16.37
CA GLU A 658 -36.50 -29.34 -17.01
C GLU A 658 -37.69 -28.48 -16.51
N ALA A 659 -38.79 -28.44 -17.27
CA ALA A 659 -39.94 -27.59 -16.96
C ALA A 659 -40.52 -27.81 -15.54
N SER A 660 -40.53 -29.06 -15.06
CA SER A 660 -40.99 -29.40 -13.70
C SER A 660 -40.08 -28.82 -12.62
N GLN A 661 -38.76 -28.90 -12.81
CA GLN A 661 -37.74 -28.37 -11.91
C GLN A 661 -37.75 -26.83 -11.90
N ARG A 662 -37.87 -26.20 -13.08
CA ARG A 662 -38.01 -24.74 -13.19
C ARG A 662 -39.23 -24.23 -12.44
N ASN A 663 -40.37 -24.90 -12.64
CA ASN A 663 -41.61 -24.58 -11.93
C ASN A 663 -41.46 -24.80 -10.42
N ARG A 664 -40.72 -25.83 -9.99
CA ARG A 664 -40.46 -26.10 -8.58
C ARG A 664 -39.64 -25.01 -7.91
N ILE A 665 -38.53 -24.58 -8.51
CA ILE A 665 -37.74 -23.44 -8.01
C ILE A 665 -38.61 -22.19 -7.92
N TRP A 666 -39.39 -21.91 -8.98
CA TRP A 666 -40.24 -20.72 -8.99
C TRP A 666 -41.28 -20.72 -7.86
N ILE A 667 -41.96 -21.84 -7.62
CA ILE A 667 -42.90 -21.98 -6.49
C ILE A 667 -42.18 -21.71 -5.16
N ILE A 668 -41.00 -22.30 -4.94
CA ILE A 668 -40.27 -22.13 -3.67
C ILE A 668 -39.87 -20.67 -3.44
N LEU A 669 -39.41 -19.96 -4.48
CA LEU A 669 -39.08 -18.53 -4.38
C LEU A 669 -40.31 -17.68 -4.04
N GLN A 670 -41.46 -17.97 -4.66
CA GLN A 670 -42.71 -17.25 -4.37
C GLN A 670 -43.22 -17.47 -2.93
N GLU A 671 -42.88 -18.59 -2.30
CA GLU A 671 -43.27 -18.87 -0.91
C GLU A 671 -42.53 -18.01 0.13
N ARG A 672 -41.38 -17.41 -0.23
CA ARG A 672 -40.48 -16.71 0.72
C ARG A 672 -40.24 -17.51 2.01
N THR A 673 -39.86 -18.78 1.80
CA THR A 673 -39.88 -19.80 2.85
C THR A 673 -38.60 -19.81 3.69
N SER A 674 -38.74 -20.01 4.99
CA SER A 674 -37.62 -20.30 5.91
C SER A 674 -37.37 -21.81 6.09
N ASP A 675 -38.05 -22.66 5.31
CA ASP A 675 -37.89 -24.11 5.35
C ASP A 675 -36.54 -24.54 4.75
N CYS A 676 -35.62 -24.97 5.60
CA CYS A 676 -34.28 -25.41 5.20
C CYS A 676 -34.30 -26.53 4.16
N GLN A 677 -35.30 -27.42 4.16
CA GLN A 677 -35.37 -28.51 3.18
C GLN A 677 -35.70 -27.98 1.79
N LYS A 678 -36.61 -27.01 1.69
CA LYS A 678 -36.95 -26.37 0.41
C LYS A 678 -35.80 -25.51 -0.11
N ILE A 679 -35.10 -24.82 0.78
CA ILE A 679 -33.91 -24.03 0.41
C ILE A 679 -32.82 -24.97 -0.12
N GLN A 680 -32.53 -26.07 0.59
CA GLN A 680 -31.59 -27.10 0.12
C GLN A 680 -32.01 -27.69 -1.22
N GLU A 681 -33.31 -27.94 -1.43
CA GLU A 681 -33.81 -28.45 -2.72
C GLU A 681 -33.48 -27.50 -3.88
N VAL A 682 -33.62 -26.18 -3.70
CA VAL A 682 -33.21 -25.20 -4.71
C VAL A 682 -31.70 -25.25 -4.91
N VAL A 683 -30.89 -25.23 -3.83
CA VAL A 683 -29.42 -25.32 -3.89
C VAL A 683 -28.96 -26.56 -4.67
N ASP A 684 -29.54 -27.72 -4.38
CA ASP A 684 -29.24 -28.99 -5.04
C ASP A 684 -29.56 -28.95 -6.53
N LEU A 685 -30.69 -28.33 -6.91
CA LEU A 685 -31.04 -28.13 -8.32
C LEU A 685 -30.05 -27.21 -9.02
N LEU A 686 -29.64 -26.10 -8.40
CA LEU A 686 -28.61 -25.19 -8.95
C LEU A 686 -27.27 -25.92 -9.16
N ASN A 687 -26.86 -26.72 -8.19
CA ASN A 687 -25.63 -27.54 -8.24
C ASN A 687 -25.71 -28.65 -9.30
N SER A 688 -26.87 -29.29 -9.47
CA SER A 688 -27.07 -30.39 -10.42
C SER A 688 -26.77 -30.02 -11.88
N VAL A 689 -26.84 -28.72 -12.19
CA VAL A 689 -26.55 -28.15 -13.53
C VAL A 689 -25.32 -27.24 -13.54
N ASN A 690 -24.50 -27.28 -12.48
CA ASN A 690 -23.29 -26.47 -12.29
C ASN A 690 -23.51 -24.96 -12.41
N ALA A 691 -24.68 -24.44 -12.02
CA ALA A 691 -25.00 -23.02 -12.20
C ALA A 691 -24.08 -22.10 -11.39
N ILE A 692 -23.72 -22.49 -10.16
CA ILE A 692 -22.87 -21.68 -9.27
C ILE A 692 -21.45 -21.54 -9.84
N ASP A 693 -20.82 -22.65 -10.22
CA ASP A 693 -19.46 -22.64 -10.77
C ASP A 693 -19.39 -21.85 -12.09
N ASP A 694 -20.43 -21.93 -12.92
CA ASP A 694 -20.51 -21.12 -14.14
C ASP A 694 -20.65 -19.62 -13.86
N CYS A 695 -21.34 -19.22 -12.78
CA CYS A 695 -21.38 -17.82 -12.35
C CYS A 695 -19.97 -17.32 -11.99
N LEU A 696 -19.23 -18.10 -11.20
CA LEU A 696 -17.85 -17.76 -10.80
C LEU A 696 -16.91 -17.70 -12.01
N LYS A 697 -17.05 -18.65 -12.94
CA LYS A 697 -16.30 -18.66 -14.19
C LYS A 697 -16.60 -17.45 -15.06
N GLU A 698 -17.89 -17.11 -15.25
CA GLU A 698 -18.28 -15.94 -16.04
C GLU A 698 -17.79 -14.63 -15.40
N ALA A 699 -17.90 -14.49 -14.07
CA ALA A 699 -17.37 -13.34 -13.34
C ALA A 699 -15.86 -13.18 -13.56
N LYS A 700 -15.11 -14.28 -13.52
CA LYS A 700 -13.67 -14.29 -13.82
C LYS A 700 -13.38 -13.85 -15.26
N GLU A 701 -14.06 -14.43 -16.23
CA GLU A 701 -13.87 -14.12 -17.66
C GLU A 701 -14.15 -12.64 -17.96
N ILE A 702 -15.22 -12.07 -17.39
CA ILE A 702 -15.59 -10.66 -17.54
C ILE A 702 -14.46 -9.74 -17.05
N VAL A 703 -13.87 -10.02 -15.88
CA VAL A 703 -12.81 -9.18 -15.31
C VAL A 703 -11.49 -9.37 -16.07
N ASP A 704 -11.11 -10.61 -16.38
CA ASP A 704 -9.83 -10.90 -17.05
C ASP A 704 -9.78 -10.29 -18.45
N GLN A 705 -10.87 -10.36 -19.24
CA GLN A 705 -10.93 -9.74 -20.57
C GLN A 705 -10.70 -8.23 -20.53
N ARG A 706 -11.25 -7.53 -19.53
CA ARG A 706 -11.02 -6.07 -19.39
C ARG A 706 -9.65 -5.76 -18.82
N TRP A 707 -9.16 -6.62 -17.92
CA TRP A 707 -7.81 -6.47 -17.38
C TRP A 707 -6.75 -6.60 -18.47
N GLU A 708 -6.87 -7.56 -19.40
CA GLU A 708 -5.91 -7.74 -20.48
C GLU A 708 -5.69 -6.48 -21.31
N VAL A 709 -6.76 -5.71 -21.58
CA VAL A 709 -6.68 -4.43 -22.27
C VAL A 709 -6.00 -3.37 -21.39
N LEU A 710 -6.44 -3.24 -20.14
CA LEU A 710 -5.91 -2.24 -19.21
C LEU A 710 -4.42 -2.48 -18.89
N ASP A 711 -4.00 -3.74 -18.77
CA ASP A 711 -2.66 -4.15 -18.35
C ASP A 711 -1.55 -3.57 -19.24
N GLY A 712 -1.81 -3.40 -20.54
CA GLY A 712 -0.86 -2.81 -21.48
C GLY A 712 -0.86 -1.27 -21.49
N LEU A 713 -1.88 -0.63 -20.91
CA LEU A 713 -2.10 0.81 -20.97
C LEU A 713 -1.62 1.56 -19.71
N ILE A 714 -1.44 0.83 -18.60
CA ILE A 714 -0.93 1.39 -17.34
C ILE A 714 0.41 0.76 -16.98
N GLU A 715 1.32 1.60 -16.49
CA GLU A 715 2.66 1.18 -16.11
C GLU A 715 2.65 0.20 -14.94
N ASP A 716 3.57 -0.76 -14.95
CA ASP A 716 3.74 -1.70 -13.86
C ASP A 716 4.19 -0.98 -12.59
N SER A 717 3.43 -1.22 -11.51
CA SER A 717 3.60 -0.53 -10.23
C SER A 717 2.95 -1.36 -9.11
N PHE A 718 3.35 -1.12 -7.86
CA PHE A 718 2.72 -1.76 -6.70
C PHE A 718 1.20 -1.50 -6.62
N PRO A 719 0.67 -0.29 -6.89
CA PRO A 719 -0.76 -0.06 -6.99
C PRO A 719 -1.47 -0.93 -8.03
N LYS A 720 -0.86 -1.13 -9.21
CA LYS A 720 -1.39 -2.04 -10.23
C LYS A 720 -1.42 -3.49 -9.75
N ILE A 721 -0.37 -3.95 -9.06
CA ILE A 721 -0.32 -5.28 -8.45
C ILE A 721 -1.46 -5.45 -7.45
N MET A 722 -1.71 -4.47 -6.58
CA MET A 722 -2.81 -4.53 -5.61
C MET A 722 -4.18 -4.63 -6.28
N MET A 723 -4.43 -3.87 -7.34
CA MET A 723 -5.68 -3.96 -8.12
C MET A 723 -5.86 -5.37 -8.72
N LYS A 724 -4.84 -5.94 -9.36
CA LYS A 724 -4.94 -7.28 -9.95
C LYS A 724 -5.04 -8.38 -8.89
N SER A 725 -4.38 -8.20 -7.75
CA SER A 725 -4.46 -9.12 -6.60
C SER A 725 -5.90 -9.16 -6.09
N PHE A 726 -6.56 -8.01 -5.95
CA PHE A 726 -7.97 -7.94 -5.58
C PHE A 726 -8.88 -8.62 -6.61
N CYS A 727 -8.66 -8.41 -7.92
CA CYS A 727 -9.42 -9.10 -8.97
C CYS A 727 -9.28 -10.63 -8.88
N SER A 728 -8.07 -11.12 -8.61
CA SER A 728 -7.79 -12.54 -8.45
C SER A 728 -8.44 -13.10 -7.19
N PHE A 729 -8.37 -12.36 -6.08
CA PHE A 729 -9.06 -12.69 -4.83
C PHE A 729 -10.57 -12.80 -5.00
N LEU A 730 -11.18 -11.82 -5.69
CA LEU A 730 -12.61 -11.80 -5.93
C LEU A 730 -13.09 -13.02 -6.73
N THR A 731 -12.34 -13.42 -7.76
CA THR A 731 -12.78 -14.40 -8.76
C THR A 731 -12.33 -15.83 -8.48
N LYS A 732 -11.32 -16.03 -7.63
CA LYS A 732 -10.76 -17.35 -7.30
C LYS A 732 -11.00 -17.76 -5.84
N ARG A 733 -11.90 -17.06 -5.13
CA ARG A 733 -12.17 -17.33 -3.72
C ARG A 733 -12.62 -18.79 -3.56
N LYS A 734 -11.79 -19.61 -2.93
CA LYS A 734 -12.16 -20.95 -2.50
C LYS A 734 -12.61 -20.84 -1.04
N TYR A 735 -13.85 -21.21 -0.76
CA TYR A 735 -14.25 -21.65 0.57
C TYR A 735 -14.23 -23.16 0.57
#